data_AF-A0AA88I9L4-F1
#
_entry.id   AF-A0AA88I9L4-F1
#
_cell.length_a   1.000
_cell.length_b   1.000
_cell.length_c   1.000
_cell.angle_alpha   90.00
_cell.angle_beta   90.00
_cell.angle_gamma   90.00
#
_symmetry.space_group_name_H-M   'P 1'
#
loop_
_entity.id
_entity.type
_entity.pdbx_description
1 polymer ?
#
loop_
_entity_poly.entity_id
_entity_poly.type
_entity_poly.pdbx_seq_one_letter_code
_entity_poly.pdbx_strand_id
1 'polypeptide(L)'
;MKTEGSISEKHFKLAAEELKGVGKREMKGFQPVLKKKEFIFRKEKMHNPCCGNKVVTSEMALQRNLAALRRKRRVAQPKEIVPVFREDFRFAVNFPFGPVDFYCSYMAKVQPWSIKEFGGWYLCEYQDGFYLSYRNRSFIVCVGSASSPKTSITKGLPQGAVLSCLLFSLFLWDMNLPHTNLQYADDLVLWATGNTFEITHSKLQNALFQFEKFSQKSILPTAPTKSKIIQFHHKRNHYDARLTLNGILIPEDNQINYLGLILDQKLNFHFHITNTIKKCYRKTRIIKRLLATPWGCNEKTLIQFYKSYIRPHIDYGLIVYGACAKTHMQKIETTQNDIIRLIFGLRKPTKTKFLLTESGLSPINERRRSLLIKYLTKIEANDSHTLHNCMEKLVKTYSLISKVPSIKNGRILREKNESGPFLLSLTCSQRNVMLKEYVSFKKFSLFSVITENEDLKLLTSFLDQGSATKQEVASAYSESCDLYASVVERPGKNQENDQWLEVWDKEKVKFSWNMSDEKVHGRIRTDGMFSGFHFSPDETKLVYTAEKKPEKIVHFTDFGRETENGCTSDARTDSTFEYTETWGEQLTGVSTPLVFILDLKKSVFNKPSITPLTLPENMSFGQPSWSPDGSGIIGVSWLNLPKRLGLIYCPNRQGYIFHASLDGKFTKLSEDGCAVFSPRISPDGKKLVWLETKSGGPHHPTQRLMMIDWNIDFQLSAPQCIIDIVEEDNGIFNGIYNTDRALPVRCWFNDNKHLVFSTECRSSMKSYVVNVETKTINQIQTDGSVTGCSALDIYDNTVVLTGHSRTAPDSVLFGCLDKDKIYAKEILPPLELPIDFSHIRTTVFRLESRDSRLPYEAVLYHDMTVEDGEKQPLIVNPHGGPHSSFTDSFNVMAYYCSLLGYAILQVNFCGSTGFGNRNLLSLPGNCGINDVNDVHTAAIHALNEIPSLDPNRVGLQGGSHGGFLVTHLSGQFP
;
A
#
# COMPACT_ATOMS: atom_id res chain seq x y z
N MET A 1 -48.20 1.19 -18.22
CA MET A 1 -48.44 2.34 -17.33
C MET A 1 -47.12 3.09 -17.11
N LYS A 2 -47.14 4.32 -16.56
CA LYS A 2 -45.91 5.09 -16.25
C LYS A 2 -45.43 4.76 -14.83
N THR A 3 -44.13 4.50 -14.63
CA THR A 3 -43.29 4.96 -13.48
C THR A 3 -41.89 4.34 -13.48
N GLU A 4 -41.08 4.61 -14.52
CA GLU A 4 -39.61 4.46 -14.42
C GLU A 4 -38.94 5.73 -14.95
N GLY A 5 -38.07 6.35 -14.14
CA GLY A 5 -37.47 7.64 -14.48
C GLY A 5 -37.08 8.50 -13.27
N SER A 6 -36.16 8.03 -12.43
CA SER A 6 -35.62 8.81 -11.30
C SER A 6 -34.21 8.43 -10.83
N ILE A 7 -33.76 7.19 -11.09
CA ILE A 7 -32.51 6.66 -10.52
C ILE A 7 -31.25 7.11 -11.29
N SER A 8 -31.31 7.23 -12.62
CA SER A 8 -30.15 7.58 -13.45
C SER A 8 -29.67 9.02 -13.25
N GLU A 9 -30.60 9.98 -13.12
CA GLU A 9 -30.25 11.40 -12.97
C GLU A 9 -29.59 11.70 -11.61
N LYS A 10 -29.94 10.94 -10.56
CA LYS A 10 -29.35 11.07 -9.22
C LYS A 10 -27.88 10.63 -9.20
N HIS A 11 -27.55 9.54 -9.89
CA HIS A 11 -26.17 9.06 -10.06
C HIS A 11 -25.35 9.96 -10.99
N PHE A 12 -25.95 10.50 -12.06
CA PHE A 12 -25.27 11.50 -12.90
C PHE A 12 -25.00 12.82 -12.16
N LYS A 13 -25.88 13.24 -11.24
CA LYS A 13 -25.61 14.39 -10.34
C LYS A 13 -24.48 14.10 -9.38
N LEU A 14 -24.43 12.92 -8.75
CA LEU A 14 -23.30 12.49 -7.91
C LEU A 14 -21.96 12.51 -8.67
N ALA A 15 -21.88 11.90 -9.86
CA ALA A 15 -20.66 11.94 -10.68
C ALA A 15 -20.27 13.36 -11.15
N ALA A 16 -21.26 14.24 -11.37
CA ALA A 16 -21.03 15.65 -11.70
C ALA A 16 -20.67 16.51 -10.47
N GLU A 17 -20.92 16.03 -9.26
CA GLU A 17 -20.53 16.67 -7.99
C GLU A 17 -19.17 16.15 -7.50
N GLU A 18 -18.80 14.88 -7.74
CA GLU A 18 -17.43 14.39 -7.62
C GLU A 18 -16.47 15.21 -8.52
N LEU A 19 -16.89 15.51 -9.76
CA LEU A 19 -16.17 16.41 -10.67
C LEU A 19 -16.17 17.90 -10.25
N LYS A 20 -16.89 18.29 -9.18
CA LYS A 20 -16.84 19.63 -8.57
C LYS A 20 -16.14 19.65 -7.22
N GLY A 21 -16.10 18.54 -6.49
CA GLY A 21 -15.34 18.40 -5.24
C GLY A 21 -13.83 18.45 -5.47
N VAL A 22 -13.36 17.93 -6.60
CA VAL A 22 -11.92 17.92 -6.96
C VAL A 22 -11.52 19.18 -7.73
N GLY A 23 -11.25 20.29 -7.02
CA GLY A 23 -10.50 21.42 -7.60
C GLY A 23 -10.82 22.83 -7.11
N LYS A 24 -10.44 23.20 -5.88
CA LYS A 24 -10.34 24.61 -5.46
C LYS A 24 -9.01 25.03 -4.82
N ARG A 25 -7.97 24.21 -4.98
CA ARG A 25 -6.56 24.64 -5.01
C ARG A 25 -5.95 24.16 -6.34
N GLU A 26 -4.90 24.82 -6.81
CA GLU A 26 -4.23 24.58 -8.12
C GLU A 26 -5.00 24.89 -9.42
N MET A 27 -5.87 25.91 -9.45
CA MET A 27 -6.19 26.64 -10.70
C MET A 27 -6.24 28.18 -10.53
N LYS A 28 -5.06 28.78 -10.37
CA LYS A 28 -4.78 30.17 -10.77
C LYS A 28 -3.67 30.15 -11.82
N GLY A 29 -4.04 30.21 -13.11
CA GLY A 29 -3.06 30.12 -14.19
C GLY A 29 -3.60 30.09 -15.63
N PHE A 30 -4.88 29.72 -15.84
CA PHE A 30 -5.50 29.75 -17.17
C PHE A 30 -6.94 30.27 -17.13
N GLN A 31 -7.18 31.42 -17.77
CA GLN A 31 -8.49 31.80 -18.32
C GLN A 31 -8.35 31.97 -19.84
N PRO A 32 -9.24 31.37 -20.66
CA PRO A 32 -9.25 31.59 -22.10
C PRO A 32 -10.06 32.85 -22.46
N VAL A 33 -9.40 33.89 -22.96
CA VAL A 33 -10.09 35.08 -23.49
C VAL A 33 -10.67 34.78 -24.87
N LEU A 34 -11.96 34.43 -24.90
CA LEU A 34 -12.76 34.38 -26.13
C LEU A 34 -13.53 35.69 -26.30
N LYS A 35 -12.96 36.65 -27.04
CA LYS A 35 -13.69 37.76 -27.65
C LYS A 35 -13.28 37.96 -29.12
N LYS A 36 -14.16 38.64 -29.87
CA LYS A 36 -14.19 38.67 -31.34
C LYS A 36 -12.95 39.34 -31.96
N LYS A 37 -12.73 39.05 -33.25
CA LYS A 37 -11.86 39.82 -34.14
C LYS A 37 -12.32 41.28 -34.20
N GLU A 38 -11.37 42.21 -34.29
CA GLU A 38 -11.48 43.36 -35.20
C GLU A 38 -10.07 43.88 -35.57
N PHE A 39 -9.97 44.57 -36.71
CA PHE A 39 -8.73 45.14 -37.25
C PHE A 39 -8.68 46.65 -36.96
N ILE A 40 -7.49 47.21 -36.66
CA ILE A 40 -7.15 48.63 -36.91
C ILE A 40 -5.61 48.80 -36.92
N PHE A 41 -5.12 49.84 -37.58
CA PHE A 41 -3.71 50.02 -37.99
C PHE A 41 -3.21 51.44 -37.60
N ARG A 42 -2.07 51.57 -36.91
CA ARG A 42 -1.11 52.73 -36.80
C ARG A 42 -0.12 52.45 -35.63
N LYS A 43 1.21 52.65 -35.76
CA LYS A 43 2.03 53.90 -35.65
C LYS A 43 1.88 54.59 -34.27
N GLU A 44 2.91 55.00 -33.52
CA GLU A 44 4.39 55.15 -33.72
C GLU A 44 5.16 54.78 -32.40
N LYS A 45 6.47 54.47 -32.36
CA LYS A 45 7.64 55.37 -32.15
C LYS A 45 7.36 56.58 -31.19
N MET A 46 8.11 56.88 -30.13
CA MET A 46 9.33 56.31 -29.49
C MET A 46 9.11 56.23 -27.93
N HIS A 47 10.03 56.30 -26.94
CA HIS A 47 11.50 56.51 -26.85
C HIS A 47 12.12 55.79 -25.61
N ASN A 48 12.96 56.48 -24.82
CA ASN A 48 13.74 56.05 -23.62
C ASN A 48 14.13 57.35 -22.82
N PRO A 49 14.89 57.38 -21.69
CA PRO A 49 15.73 56.35 -21.05
C PRO A 49 15.65 56.25 -19.49
N CYS A 50 16.55 55.45 -18.88
CA CYS A 50 17.02 55.49 -17.48
C CYS A 50 16.01 55.15 -16.35
N CYS A 51 16.31 54.43 -15.27
CA CYS A 51 17.45 53.61 -14.80
C CYS A 51 16.86 52.41 -14.01
N GLY A 52 17.56 51.33 -13.66
CA GLY A 52 18.97 51.03 -13.83
C GLY A 52 19.54 50.07 -12.77
N ASN A 53 18.84 48.99 -12.39
CA ASN A 53 19.41 47.98 -11.49
C ASN A 53 18.96 46.54 -11.83
N LYS A 54 19.79 45.53 -11.52
CA LYS A 54 19.69 44.17 -12.10
C LYS A 54 19.17 43.13 -11.12
N VAL A 55 18.05 42.47 -11.45
CA VAL A 55 17.72 41.13 -10.94
C VAL A 55 17.84 40.15 -12.10
N VAL A 56 18.87 39.29 -12.08
CA VAL A 56 19.07 38.24 -13.10
C VAL A 56 18.42 36.96 -12.60
N THR A 57 17.16 36.75 -12.97
CA THR A 57 16.50 35.47 -12.71
C THR A 57 17.11 34.36 -13.57
N SER A 58 17.17 33.14 -13.03
CA SER A 58 17.62 31.93 -13.73
C SER A 58 16.84 31.67 -15.03
N GLU A 59 15.59 32.14 -15.08
CA GLU A 59 14.71 32.10 -16.23
C GLU A 59 15.25 32.92 -17.43
N MET A 60 15.89 34.08 -17.21
CA MET A 60 16.55 34.82 -18.29
C MET A 60 17.78 34.09 -18.86
N ALA A 61 18.52 33.36 -18.03
CA ALA A 61 19.62 32.52 -18.51
C ALA A 61 19.09 31.34 -19.34
N LEU A 62 17.99 30.72 -18.90
CA LEU A 62 17.30 29.65 -19.62
C LEU A 62 16.75 30.13 -20.97
N GLN A 63 16.05 31.27 -20.99
CA GLN A 63 15.55 31.89 -22.22
C GLN A 63 16.69 32.33 -23.15
N ARG A 64 17.81 32.85 -22.65
CA ARG A 64 18.99 33.18 -23.48
C ARG A 64 19.61 31.94 -24.14
N ASN A 65 19.72 30.82 -23.42
CA ASN A 65 20.20 29.57 -24.00
C ASN A 65 19.24 29.01 -25.06
N LEU A 66 17.92 29.05 -24.82
CA LEU A 66 16.90 28.66 -25.81
C LEU A 66 16.88 29.61 -27.02
N ALA A 67 17.07 30.91 -26.83
CA ALA A 67 17.15 31.90 -27.91
C ALA A 67 18.42 31.76 -28.75
N ALA A 68 19.56 31.45 -28.12
CA ALA A 68 20.82 31.16 -28.82
C ALA A 68 20.69 29.93 -29.73
N LEU A 69 20.04 28.87 -29.25
CA LEU A 69 19.73 27.68 -30.06
C LEU A 69 18.73 27.99 -31.19
N ARG A 70 17.69 28.78 -30.93
CA ARG A 70 16.69 29.18 -31.94
C ARG A 70 17.25 30.12 -33.02
N ARG A 71 18.30 30.91 -32.73
CA ARG A 71 18.89 31.89 -33.67
C ARG A 71 19.59 31.29 -34.90
N LYS A 72 19.87 29.97 -34.96
CA LYS A 72 20.48 29.32 -36.14
C LYS A 72 19.50 28.81 -37.21
N ARG A 73 18.17 29.03 -37.09
CA ARG A 73 17.18 28.54 -38.07
C ARG A 73 16.04 29.52 -38.38
N ARG A 74 16.29 30.55 -39.20
CA ARG A 74 15.25 31.28 -39.99
C ARG A 74 15.84 32.02 -41.20
N VAL A 75 15.54 31.54 -42.40
CA VAL A 75 15.26 32.37 -43.61
C VAL A 75 14.22 31.62 -44.45
N ALA A 76 13.41 32.38 -45.20
CA ALA A 76 12.44 31.99 -46.23
C ALA A 76 11.03 31.56 -45.77
N GLN A 77 10.07 31.77 -46.68
CA GLN A 77 8.63 31.49 -46.55
C GLN A 77 8.24 30.36 -47.51
N PRO A 78 7.24 29.51 -47.19
CA PRO A 78 6.79 28.47 -48.09
C PRO A 78 6.01 29.07 -49.27
N LYS A 79 6.32 28.62 -50.50
CA LYS A 79 5.33 28.58 -51.58
C LYS A 79 4.49 27.31 -51.41
N GLU A 80 3.24 27.36 -51.86
CA GLU A 80 2.39 26.17 -51.93
C GLU A 80 2.98 25.15 -52.92
N ILE A 81 2.89 23.87 -52.56
CA ILE A 81 3.21 22.75 -53.45
C ILE A 81 2.03 21.78 -53.35
N VAL A 82 1.26 21.69 -54.44
CA VAL A 82 0.19 20.70 -54.58
C VAL A 82 0.85 19.33 -54.82
N PRO A 83 0.59 18.32 -53.98
CA PRO A 83 1.15 16.99 -54.19
C PRO A 83 0.38 16.26 -55.29
N VAL A 84 1.00 16.09 -56.46
CA VAL A 84 0.54 15.13 -57.46
C VAL A 84 0.74 13.73 -56.89
N PHE A 85 -0.37 13.04 -56.62
CA PHE A 85 -0.33 11.62 -56.24
C PHE A 85 -0.01 10.76 -57.47
N ARG A 86 0.86 9.76 -57.30
CA ARG A 86 0.93 8.64 -58.23
C ARG A 86 -0.29 7.74 -58.02
N GLU A 87 -0.75 7.13 -59.11
CA GLU A 87 -1.83 6.16 -59.08
C GLU A 87 -1.33 4.84 -58.49
N ASP A 88 -2.09 4.29 -57.55
CA ASP A 88 -1.99 2.92 -57.07
C ASP A 88 -3.32 2.19 -57.34
N PHE A 89 -3.24 0.87 -57.52
CA PHE A 89 -4.27 0.01 -58.11
C PHE A 89 -5.67 0.15 -57.48
N ARG A 90 -6.68 0.35 -58.33
CA ARG A 90 -8.11 0.22 -57.98
C ARG A 90 -8.65 -1.15 -58.41
N PHE A 91 -9.19 -1.92 -57.47
CA PHE A 91 -10.20 -2.93 -57.80
C PHE A 91 -11.56 -2.22 -57.87
N ALA A 92 -12.15 -2.15 -59.06
CA ALA A 92 -13.48 -1.57 -59.26
C ALA A 92 -14.55 -2.66 -59.24
N VAL A 93 -15.45 -2.60 -58.27
CA VAL A 93 -16.71 -3.37 -58.26
C VAL A 93 -17.85 -2.36 -58.30
N ASN A 94 -18.48 -2.21 -59.46
CA ASN A 94 -19.60 -1.28 -59.62
C ASN A 94 -20.86 -1.87 -58.99
N PHE A 95 -21.40 -1.18 -57.99
CA PHE A 95 -22.79 -1.29 -57.56
C PHE A 95 -23.46 0.09 -57.71
N PRO A 96 -24.69 0.17 -58.23
CA PRO A 96 -25.50 1.38 -58.15
C PRO A 96 -26.10 1.57 -56.74
N PHE A 97 -26.58 2.79 -56.49
CA PHE A 97 -27.34 3.26 -55.31
C PHE A 97 -26.59 3.57 -54.00
N GLY A 98 -26.88 4.76 -53.45
CA GLY A 98 -26.98 5.02 -52.01
C GLY A 98 -25.72 5.51 -51.26
N PRO A 99 -25.80 6.59 -50.46
CA PRO A 99 -24.72 6.99 -49.55
C PRO A 99 -24.67 6.13 -48.28
N VAL A 100 -23.47 5.89 -47.76
CA VAL A 100 -23.18 4.94 -46.67
C VAL A 100 -23.56 5.47 -45.27
N ASP A 101 -23.71 6.78 -45.11
CA ASP A 101 -23.70 7.48 -43.81
C ASP A 101 -24.81 7.05 -42.82
N PHE A 102 -25.93 6.49 -43.29
CA PHE A 102 -27.05 6.11 -42.43
C PHE A 102 -26.74 4.89 -41.53
N TYR A 103 -25.88 3.96 -41.99
CA TYR A 103 -25.64 2.69 -41.29
C TYR A 103 -24.80 2.85 -40.01
N CYS A 104 -23.78 3.70 -40.02
CA CYS A 104 -22.91 3.91 -38.85
C CYS A 104 -23.65 4.57 -37.67
N SER A 105 -24.66 5.40 -37.93
CA SER A 105 -25.50 6.03 -36.91
C SER A 105 -26.46 5.07 -36.21
N TYR A 106 -26.83 3.94 -36.83
CA TYR A 106 -27.81 3.01 -36.27
C TYR A 106 -27.17 1.99 -35.32
N MET A 107 -26.03 1.40 -35.71
CA MET A 107 -25.23 0.48 -34.89
C MET A 107 -24.84 1.08 -33.52
N ALA A 108 -24.72 2.41 -33.42
CA ALA A 108 -24.35 3.11 -32.19
C ALA A 108 -25.47 3.22 -31.12
N LYS A 109 -26.68 2.68 -31.37
CA LYS A 109 -27.84 2.82 -30.47
C LYS A 109 -28.49 1.50 -30.02
N VAL A 110 -27.96 0.35 -30.42
CA VAL A 110 -28.58 -0.96 -30.16
C VAL A 110 -28.18 -1.47 -28.76
N GLN A 111 -29.14 -1.48 -27.83
CA GLN A 111 -29.10 -2.23 -26.56
C GLN A 111 -29.08 -3.75 -26.82
N PRO A 112 -28.65 -4.61 -25.87
CA PRO A 112 -28.40 -6.03 -26.13
C PRO A 112 -29.69 -6.86 -26.26
N TRP A 113 -30.30 -6.83 -27.44
CA TRP A 113 -31.29 -7.82 -27.88
C TRP A 113 -30.65 -9.20 -28.04
N SER A 114 -31.44 -10.26 -27.83
CA SER A 114 -30.93 -11.61 -28.12
C SER A 114 -30.74 -11.81 -29.62
N ILE A 115 -29.75 -12.63 -30.01
CA ILE A 115 -29.51 -12.94 -31.43
C ILE A 115 -30.72 -13.64 -32.09
N LYS A 116 -31.58 -14.31 -31.30
CA LYS A 116 -32.86 -14.86 -31.77
C LYS A 116 -33.80 -13.77 -32.30
N GLU A 117 -33.98 -12.68 -31.58
CA GLU A 117 -34.90 -11.61 -31.94
C GLU A 117 -34.34 -10.75 -33.08
N PHE A 118 -33.05 -10.40 -33.00
CA PHE A 118 -32.39 -9.61 -34.03
C PHE A 118 -32.29 -10.36 -35.36
N GLY A 119 -32.02 -11.67 -35.31
CA GLY A 119 -32.02 -12.54 -36.49
C GLY A 119 -33.41 -12.68 -37.11
N GLY A 120 -34.45 -12.88 -36.29
CA GLY A 120 -35.82 -13.12 -36.77
C GLY A 120 -36.43 -11.97 -37.58
N TRP A 121 -36.19 -10.72 -37.19
CA TRP A 121 -36.67 -9.55 -37.94
C TRP A 121 -35.76 -9.19 -39.12
N TYR A 122 -34.45 -9.07 -38.90
CA TYR A 122 -33.53 -8.52 -39.90
C TYR A 122 -33.31 -9.46 -41.10
N LEU A 123 -33.54 -10.77 -40.94
CA LEU A 123 -33.49 -11.72 -42.05
C LEU A 123 -34.75 -11.70 -42.92
N CYS A 124 -35.90 -11.22 -42.43
CA CYS A 124 -37.17 -11.32 -43.17
C CYS A 124 -37.35 -10.20 -44.21
N GLU A 125 -37.06 -8.94 -43.89
CA GLU A 125 -37.23 -7.83 -44.87
C GLU A 125 -36.23 -7.86 -46.03
N TYR A 126 -35.05 -8.46 -45.83
CA TYR A 126 -33.96 -8.46 -46.83
C TYR A 126 -33.72 -9.83 -47.48
N GLN A 127 -34.58 -10.82 -47.19
CA GLN A 127 -34.34 -12.22 -47.52
C GLN A 127 -34.09 -12.43 -49.02
N ASP A 128 -35.05 -12.09 -49.89
CA ASP A 128 -34.97 -12.36 -51.33
C ASP A 128 -33.80 -11.65 -52.01
N GLY A 129 -33.66 -10.34 -51.83
CA GLY A 129 -32.58 -9.55 -52.43
C GLY A 129 -31.20 -10.02 -52.00
N PHE A 130 -31.04 -10.42 -50.72
CA PHE A 130 -29.77 -10.90 -50.21
C PHE A 130 -29.49 -12.35 -50.67
N TYR A 131 -30.46 -13.26 -50.64
CA TYR A 131 -30.29 -14.66 -51.09
C TYR A 131 -29.98 -14.74 -52.59
N LEU A 132 -30.60 -13.89 -53.41
CA LEU A 132 -30.31 -13.77 -54.83
C LEU A 132 -28.85 -13.35 -55.08
N SER A 133 -28.28 -12.44 -54.28
CA SER A 133 -26.89 -12.00 -54.42
C SER A 133 -25.84 -13.09 -54.14
N TYR A 134 -26.23 -14.22 -53.53
CA TYR A 134 -25.34 -15.36 -53.26
C TYR A 134 -25.45 -16.50 -54.29
N ARG A 135 -26.51 -16.53 -55.12
CA ARG A 135 -26.66 -17.46 -56.24
C ARG A 135 -25.86 -16.98 -57.45
N ASN A 136 -25.32 -17.91 -58.25
CA ASN A 136 -24.57 -17.67 -59.49
C ASN A 136 -23.42 -16.64 -59.37
N ARG A 137 -22.87 -16.47 -58.16
CA ARG A 137 -21.69 -15.62 -57.92
C ARG A 137 -20.52 -16.08 -58.75
N SER A 138 -19.72 -15.14 -59.23
CA SER A 138 -18.51 -15.42 -59.99
C SER A 138 -17.47 -14.31 -59.79
N PHE A 139 -16.20 -14.64 -59.98
CA PHE A 139 -15.08 -13.70 -59.84
C PHE A 139 -14.20 -13.67 -61.08
N ILE A 140 -13.48 -12.57 -61.21
CA ILE A 140 -12.41 -12.33 -62.19
C ILE A 140 -11.25 -11.70 -61.41
N VAL A 141 -10.03 -12.16 -61.66
CA VAL A 141 -8.80 -11.56 -61.13
C VAL A 141 -8.19 -10.66 -62.20
N CYS A 142 -7.98 -9.39 -61.90
CA CYS A 142 -7.32 -8.44 -62.80
C CYS A 142 -5.90 -8.11 -62.30
N VAL A 143 -4.92 -8.15 -63.20
CA VAL A 143 -3.52 -7.77 -62.94
C VAL A 143 -3.05 -6.86 -64.07
N GLY A 144 -2.93 -5.57 -63.80
CA GLY A 144 -2.75 -4.56 -64.84
C GLY A 144 -3.95 -4.55 -65.78
N SER A 145 -3.71 -4.70 -67.09
CA SER A 145 -4.75 -4.80 -68.13
C SER A 145 -5.20 -6.24 -68.43
N ALA A 146 -4.63 -7.26 -67.77
CA ALA A 146 -5.00 -8.66 -67.98
C ALA A 146 -6.06 -9.10 -66.96
N SER A 147 -7.08 -9.83 -67.43
CA SER A 147 -8.19 -10.35 -66.64
C SER A 147 -8.31 -11.86 -66.78
N SER A 148 -8.58 -12.58 -65.68
CA SER A 148 -8.85 -14.01 -65.72
C SER A 148 -10.19 -14.33 -66.41
N PRO A 149 -10.42 -15.60 -66.81
CA PRO A 149 -11.77 -16.10 -67.05
C PRO A 149 -12.69 -15.88 -65.83
N LYS A 150 -14.00 -15.82 -66.09
CA LYS A 150 -15.06 -15.62 -65.09
C LYS A 150 -15.40 -16.95 -64.40
N THR A 151 -14.88 -17.17 -63.20
CA THR A 151 -15.02 -18.43 -62.46
C THR A 151 -16.19 -18.38 -61.49
N SER A 152 -17.06 -19.40 -61.49
CA SER A 152 -18.22 -19.50 -60.58
C SER A 152 -17.82 -19.85 -59.15
N ILE A 153 -18.54 -19.29 -58.16
CA ILE A 153 -18.32 -19.50 -56.72
C ILE A 153 -19.58 -20.12 -56.10
N THR A 154 -19.46 -21.38 -55.66
CA THR A 154 -20.53 -22.10 -54.95
C THR A 154 -20.36 -22.12 -53.42
N LYS A 155 -19.20 -21.71 -52.89
CA LYS A 155 -18.85 -21.78 -51.45
C LYS A 155 -18.18 -20.49 -50.96
N GLY A 156 -18.25 -20.24 -49.65
CA GLY A 156 -17.62 -19.08 -48.99
C GLY A 156 -18.42 -17.77 -49.11
N LEU A 157 -18.00 -16.77 -48.34
CA LEU A 157 -18.66 -15.46 -48.19
C LEU A 157 -17.78 -14.34 -48.79
N PRO A 158 -18.36 -13.27 -49.37
CA PRO A 158 -17.59 -12.18 -49.98
C PRO A 158 -16.84 -11.34 -48.93
N GLN A 159 -15.52 -11.33 -49.03
CA GLN A 159 -14.65 -10.59 -48.10
C GLN A 159 -14.97 -9.09 -48.13
N GLY A 160 -15.25 -8.50 -46.96
CA GLY A 160 -15.58 -7.09 -46.80
C GLY A 160 -17.08 -6.74 -46.81
N ALA A 161 -17.98 -7.70 -47.08
CA ALA A 161 -19.41 -7.44 -46.96
C ALA A 161 -19.88 -7.49 -45.49
N VAL A 162 -20.74 -6.54 -45.10
CA VAL A 162 -21.12 -6.27 -43.69
C VAL A 162 -21.68 -7.50 -42.96
N LEU A 163 -22.54 -8.29 -43.62
CA LEU A 163 -23.17 -9.47 -43.03
C LEU A 163 -22.29 -10.73 -43.03
N SER A 164 -21.15 -10.75 -43.71
CA SER A 164 -20.35 -11.97 -43.86
C SER A 164 -19.71 -12.44 -42.54
N CYS A 165 -19.37 -11.53 -41.63
CA CYS A 165 -18.90 -11.92 -40.29
C CYS A 165 -20.00 -12.61 -39.48
N LEU A 166 -21.23 -12.07 -39.48
CA LEU A 166 -22.37 -12.64 -38.76
C LEU A 166 -22.75 -14.03 -39.31
N LEU A 167 -22.83 -14.16 -40.63
CA LEU A 167 -23.15 -15.44 -41.28
C LEU A 167 -22.06 -16.50 -41.05
N PHE A 168 -20.79 -16.09 -40.93
CA PHE A 168 -19.70 -16.99 -40.57
C PHE A 168 -19.80 -17.45 -39.11
N SER A 169 -20.08 -16.54 -38.17
CA SER A 169 -20.33 -16.89 -36.77
C SER A 169 -21.55 -17.80 -36.58
N LEU A 170 -22.63 -17.60 -37.34
CA LEU A 170 -23.80 -18.49 -37.34
C LEU A 170 -23.48 -19.87 -37.93
N PHE A 171 -22.69 -19.94 -39.01
CA PHE A 171 -22.21 -21.20 -39.58
C PHE A 171 -21.31 -22.00 -38.61
N LEU A 172 -20.57 -21.31 -37.73
CA LEU A 172 -19.74 -21.93 -36.69
C LEU A 172 -20.45 -22.16 -35.35
N TRP A 173 -21.74 -21.80 -35.23
CA TRP A 173 -22.51 -21.95 -33.98
C TRP A 173 -22.66 -23.42 -33.54
N ASP A 174 -22.83 -24.34 -34.49
CA ASP A 174 -22.94 -25.79 -34.27
C ASP A 174 -21.63 -26.45 -33.80
N MET A 175 -20.55 -25.69 -33.60
CA MET A 175 -19.23 -26.18 -33.16
C MET A 175 -19.22 -26.48 -31.64
N ASN A 176 -20.03 -27.46 -31.23
CA ASN A 176 -20.19 -27.88 -29.84
C ASN A 176 -18.94 -28.61 -29.31
N LEU A 177 -17.93 -27.84 -28.92
CA LEU A 177 -16.70 -28.31 -28.27
C LEU A 177 -16.86 -28.26 -26.74
N PRO A 178 -16.10 -29.09 -25.98
CA PRO A 178 -16.01 -28.93 -24.53
C PRO A 178 -15.52 -27.53 -24.13
N HIS A 179 -15.71 -27.13 -22.87
CA HIS A 179 -15.42 -25.80 -22.27
C HIS A 179 -13.92 -25.39 -22.29
N THR A 180 -13.35 -25.32 -23.49
CA THR A 180 -11.92 -25.35 -23.80
C THR A 180 -11.62 -24.61 -25.11
N ASN A 181 -12.60 -23.88 -25.67
CA ASN A 181 -12.46 -23.08 -26.88
C ASN A 181 -12.59 -21.58 -26.59
N LEU A 182 -11.92 -20.77 -27.40
CA LEU A 182 -12.11 -19.33 -27.54
C LEU A 182 -12.12 -19.01 -29.03
N GLN A 183 -13.10 -18.26 -29.50
CA GLN A 183 -13.22 -17.88 -30.91
C GLN A 183 -13.28 -16.35 -31.06
N TYR A 184 -12.57 -15.82 -32.05
CA TYR A 184 -12.67 -14.42 -32.46
C TYR A 184 -12.68 -14.34 -33.99
N ALA A 185 -13.87 -14.13 -34.57
CA ALA A 185 -14.11 -14.26 -36.01
C ALA A 185 -13.64 -15.63 -36.56
N ASP A 186 -12.55 -15.67 -37.31
CA ASP A 186 -11.92 -16.86 -37.88
C ASP A 186 -10.73 -17.41 -37.06
N ASP A 187 -10.22 -16.67 -36.07
CA ASP A 187 -9.28 -17.22 -35.09
C ASP A 187 -10.02 -18.15 -34.11
N LEU A 188 -9.61 -19.42 -34.05
CA LEU A 188 -10.04 -20.42 -33.05
C LEU A 188 -8.84 -20.86 -32.22
N VAL A 189 -8.95 -20.74 -30.89
CA VAL A 189 -7.98 -21.26 -29.91
C VAL A 189 -8.63 -22.37 -29.11
N LEU A 190 -7.97 -23.53 -29.05
CA LEU A 190 -8.26 -24.58 -28.09
C LEU A 190 -7.24 -24.53 -26.95
N TRP A 191 -7.70 -24.64 -25.71
CA TRP A 191 -6.87 -24.54 -24.50
C TRP A 191 -7.35 -25.54 -23.45
N ALA A 192 -6.43 -26.07 -22.63
CA ALA A 192 -6.78 -26.94 -21.52
C ALA A 192 -5.86 -26.71 -20.32
N THR A 193 -6.39 -26.93 -19.12
CA THR A 193 -5.65 -26.93 -17.85
C THR A 193 -5.70 -28.30 -17.18
N GLY A 194 -4.66 -28.59 -16.41
CA GLY A 194 -4.46 -29.85 -15.69
C GLY A 194 -3.07 -29.90 -15.06
N ASN A 195 -2.91 -30.74 -14.03
CA ASN A 195 -1.70 -30.74 -13.21
C ASN A 195 -0.52 -31.46 -13.90
N THR A 196 -0.81 -32.25 -14.94
CA THR A 196 0.17 -32.94 -15.78
C THR A 196 -0.09 -32.68 -17.27
N PHE A 197 0.93 -32.88 -18.10
CA PHE A 197 0.83 -32.62 -19.54
C PHE A 197 -0.02 -33.67 -20.26
N GLU A 198 -0.05 -34.90 -19.76
CA GLU A 198 -0.85 -36.01 -20.30
C GLU A 198 -2.36 -35.71 -20.17
N ILE A 199 -2.77 -35.07 -19.08
CA ILE A 199 -4.15 -34.63 -18.84
C ILE A 199 -4.53 -33.51 -19.82
N THR A 200 -3.66 -32.52 -20.02
CA THR A 200 -3.92 -31.42 -20.96
C THR A 200 -3.87 -31.88 -22.42
N HIS A 201 -2.93 -32.76 -22.78
CA HIS A 201 -2.89 -33.46 -24.07
C HIS A 201 -4.19 -34.20 -24.34
N SER A 202 -4.64 -35.06 -23.42
CA SER A 202 -5.86 -35.87 -23.61
C SER A 202 -7.11 -35.01 -23.79
N LYS A 203 -7.24 -33.92 -23.02
CA LYS A 203 -8.31 -32.91 -23.18
C LYS A 203 -8.23 -32.23 -24.56
N LEU A 204 -7.06 -31.76 -24.97
CA LEU A 204 -6.85 -31.07 -26.25
C LEU A 204 -7.04 -31.99 -27.45
N GLN A 205 -6.55 -33.24 -27.40
CA GLN A 205 -6.68 -34.20 -28.49
C GLN A 205 -8.13 -34.65 -28.70
N ASN A 206 -8.91 -34.77 -27.62
CA ASN A 206 -10.36 -34.98 -27.71
C ASN A 206 -11.07 -33.75 -28.31
N ALA A 207 -10.73 -32.53 -27.87
CA ALA A 207 -11.27 -31.29 -28.45
C ALA A 207 -10.93 -31.17 -29.95
N LEU A 208 -9.70 -31.50 -30.37
CA LEU A 208 -9.28 -31.57 -31.77
C LEU A 208 -10.06 -32.64 -32.56
N PHE A 209 -10.35 -33.80 -31.96
CA PHE A 209 -11.16 -34.86 -32.60
C PHE A 209 -12.62 -34.47 -32.81
N GLN A 210 -13.26 -33.76 -31.85
CA GLN A 210 -14.60 -33.23 -32.06
C GLN A 210 -14.59 -32.08 -33.08
N PHE A 211 -13.55 -31.22 -33.06
CA PHE A 211 -13.36 -30.18 -34.07
C PHE A 211 -13.14 -30.77 -35.47
N GLU A 212 -12.39 -31.86 -35.61
CA GLU A 212 -12.19 -32.57 -36.87
C GLU A 212 -13.52 -33.09 -37.44
N LYS A 213 -14.34 -33.77 -36.62
CA LYS A 213 -15.69 -34.21 -37.00
C LYS A 213 -16.57 -33.04 -37.46
N PHE A 214 -16.55 -31.92 -36.73
CA PHE A 214 -17.28 -30.72 -37.13
C PHE A 214 -16.74 -30.17 -38.47
N SER A 215 -15.43 -30.08 -38.63
CA SER A 215 -14.76 -29.64 -39.86
C SER A 215 -15.17 -30.49 -41.08
N GLN A 216 -15.21 -31.81 -40.91
CA GLN A 216 -15.65 -32.76 -41.94
C GLN A 216 -17.14 -32.60 -42.26
N LYS A 217 -18.03 -32.58 -41.25
CA LYS A 217 -19.48 -32.37 -41.41
C LYS A 217 -19.80 -31.05 -42.12
N SER A 218 -19.15 -29.97 -41.70
CA SER A 218 -19.39 -28.60 -42.19
C SER A 218 -18.60 -28.26 -43.45
N ILE A 219 -17.75 -29.17 -43.94
CA ILE A 219 -16.87 -29.00 -45.12
C ILE A 219 -15.96 -27.76 -44.98
N LEU A 220 -15.44 -27.54 -43.78
CA LEU A 220 -14.53 -26.44 -43.42
C LEU A 220 -13.07 -26.96 -43.48
N PRO A 221 -12.26 -26.58 -44.49
CA PRO A 221 -10.91 -27.13 -44.63
C PRO A 221 -9.96 -26.61 -43.53
N THR A 222 -9.48 -27.52 -42.69
CA THR A 222 -8.45 -27.24 -41.68
C THR A 222 -7.04 -27.23 -42.29
N ALA A 223 -6.10 -26.53 -41.64
CA ALA A 223 -4.71 -26.43 -42.07
C ALA A 223 -3.74 -26.72 -40.91
N PRO A 224 -3.54 -27.99 -40.51
CA PRO A 224 -2.75 -28.37 -39.33
C PRO A 224 -1.33 -27.80 -39.32
N THR A 225 -0.71 -27.63 -40.49
CA THR A 225 0.64 -27.05 -40.68
C THR A 225 0.71 -25.52 -40.50
N LYS A 226 -0.44 -24.84 -40.41
CA LYS A 226 -0.55 -23.41 -40.06
C LYS A 226 -0.96 -23.19 -38.60
N SER A 227 -1.65 -24.14 -38.00
CA SER A 227 -1.92 -24.18 -36.56
C SER A 227 -0.61 -24.23 -35.77
N LYS A 228 -0.66 -23.82 -34.50
CA LYS A 228 0.47 -23.92 -33.57
C LYS A 228 0.02 -24.38 -32.20
N ILE A 229 0.87 -25.14 -31.54
CA ILE A 229 0.79 -25.43 -30.10
C ILE A 229 1.74 -24.48 -29.37
N ILE A 230 1.33 -24.05 -28.18
CA ILE A 230 2.22 -23.48 -27.16
C ILE A 230 1.83 -24.10 -25.81
N GLN A 231 2.83 -24.49 -25.03
CA GLN A 231 2.63 -24.94 -23.65
C GLN A 231 3.01 -23.80 -22.71
N PHE A 232 2.20 -23.54 -21.69
CA PHE A 232 2.50 -22.51 -20.68
C PHE A 232 2.98 -23.17 -19.38
N HIS A 233 4.28 -23.11 -19.10
CA HIS A 233 4.87 -23.70 -17.90
C HIS A 233 6.22 -23.08 -17.52
N HIS A 234 6.58 -23.22 -16.24
CA HIS A 234 7.90 -22.82 -15.71
C HIS A 234 8.89 -23.98 -15.61
N LYS A 235 8.43 -25.25 -15.70
CA LYS A 235 9.26 -26.48 -15.68
C LYS A 235 10.42 -26.40 -16.68
N ARG A 236 11.61 -26.92 -16.31
CA ARG A 236 12.83 -26.89 -17.15
C ARG A 236 12.78 -27.89 -18.30
N ASN A 237 12.17 -29.06 -18.09
CA ASN A 237 12.05 -30.10 -19.10
C ASN A 237 10.88 -29.77 -20.03
N HIS A 238 11.10 -29.95 -21.34
CA HIS A 238 10.06 -29.86 -22.36
C HIS A 238 9.32 -31.20 -22.46
N TYR A 239 8.00 -31.15 -22.61
CA TYR A 239 7.15 -32.30 -22.90
C TYR A 239 6.79 -32.27 -24.38
N ASP A 240 6.97 -33.37 -25.10
CA ASP A 240 6.62 -33.45 -26.53
C ASP A 240 5.11 -33.71 -26.68
N ALA A 241 4.32 -32.67 -26.94
CA ALA A 241 2.87 -32.74 -26.84
C ALA A 241 2.16 -33.53 -27.96
N ARG A 242 2.84 -33.84 -29.07
CA ARG A 242 2.37 -34.69 -30.20
C ARG A 242 0.89 -34.58 -30.64
N LEU A 243 0.26 -33.41 -30.54
CA LEU A 243 -1.15 -33.25 -30.92
C LEU A 243 -1.31 -33.30 -32.45
N THR A 244 -2.36 -33.99 -32.90
CA THR A 244 -2.67 -34.22 -34.31
C THR A 244 -4.05 -33.71 -34.69
N LEU A 245 -4.20 -33.30 -35.95
CA LEU A 245 -5.47 -32.89 -36.57
C LEU A 245 -5.48 -33.42 -38.01
N ASN A 246 -6.53 -34.13 -38.41
CA ASN A 246 -6.60 -34.90 -39.66
C ASN A 246 -5.42 -35.89 -39.81
N GLY A 247 -4.94 -36.45 -38.69
CA GLY A 247 -3.73 -37.29 -38.63
C GLY A 247 -2.39 -36.57 -38.85
N ILE A 248 -2.39 -35.26 -39.08
CA ILE A 248 -1.17 -34.45 -39.27
C ILE A 248 -0.74 -33.84 -37.93
N LEU A 249 0.54 -33.98 -37.59
CA LEU A 249 1.17 -33.36 -36.42
C LEU A 249 1.12 -31.82 -36.53
N ILE A 250 0.59 -31.15 -35.50
CA ILE A 250 0.61 -29.70 -35.39
C ILE A 250 1.97 -29.26 -34.83
N PRO A 251 2.66 -28.26 -35.43
CA PRO A 251 3.96 -27.81 -34.92
C PRO A 251 3.83 -27.03 -33.60
N GLU A 252 4.78 -27.24 -32.70
CA GLU A 252 4.91 -26.47 -31.45
C GLU A 252 5.86 -25.28 -31.61
N ASP A 253 5.57 -24.17 -30.92
CA ASP A 253 6.41 -22.98 -30.86
C ASP A 253 6.41 -22.39 -29.43
N ASN A 254 7.58 -21.97 -28.95
CA ASN A 254 7.76 -21.30 -27.65
C ASN A 254 7.13 -19.90 -27.59
N GLN A 255 6.63 -19.39 -28.73
CA GLN A 255 5.84 -18.16 -28.85
C GLN A 255 4.65 -18.34 -29.81
N ILE A 256 3.48 -17.84 -29.43
CA ILE A 256 2.30 -17.76 -30.31
C ILE A 256 1.87 -16.29 -30.47
N ASN A 257 1.40 -15.92 -31.67
CA ASN A 257 0.79 -14.62 -31.91
C ASN A 257 -0.73 -14.79 -31.90
N TYR A 258 -1.39 -14.32 -30.84
CA TYR A 258 -2.86 -14.36 -30.69
C TYR A 258 -3.38 -12.95 -30.52
N LEU A 259 -4.34 -12.55 -31.36
CA LEU A 259 -4.91 -11.18 -31.40
C LEU A 259 -3.83 -10.08 -31.30
N GLY A 260 -2.75 -10.21 -32.07
CA GLY A 260 -1.65 -9.24 -32.13
C GLY A 260 -0.72 -9.15 -30.90
N LEU A 261 -1.03 -9.86 -29.81
CA LEU A 261 -0.11 -10.11 -28.70
C LEU A 261 0.79 -11.32 -29.04
N ILE A 262 2.05 -11.25 -28.62
CA ILE A 262 2.94 -12.42 -28.68
C ILE A 262 3.02 -12.98 -27.26
N LEU A 263 2.41 -14.13 -27.05
CA LEU A 263 2.47 -14.87 -25.80
C LEU A 263 3.66 -15.83 -25.89
N ASP A 264 4.56 -15.77 -24.92
CA ASP A 264 5.64 -16.73 -24.75
C ASP A 264 5.31 -17.76 -23.67
N GLN A 265 5.96 -18.93 -23.72
CA GLN A 265 5.83 -20.07 -22.81
C GLN A 265 5.82 -19.70 -21.31
N LYS A 266 6.46 -18.59 -20.91
CA LYS A 266 6.60 -18.13 -19.52
C LYS A 266 5.88 -16.80 -19.23
N LEU A 267 5.05 -16.32 -20.16
CA LEU A 267 4.27 -15.07 -20.08
C LEU A 267 5.07 -13.85 -19.58
N ASN A 268 6.36 -13.75 -19.93
CA ASN A 268 7.20 -12.60 -19.57
C ASN A 268 7.11 -11.46 -20.60
N PHE A 269 6.47 -11.72 -21.75
CA PHE A 269 6.23 -10.82 -22.87
C PHE A 269 7.51 -10.27 -23.54
N HIS A 270 8.67 -10.90 -23.34
CA HIS A 270 9.96 -10.46 -23.91
C HIS A 270 9.88 -10.29 -25.43
N PHE A 271 9.34 -11.27 -26.15
CA PHE A 271 9.24 -11.24 -27.60
C PHE A 271 8.25 -10.17 -28.08
N HIS A 272 7.09 -10.03 -27.42
CA HIS A 272 6.13 -8.96 -27.70
C HIS A 272 6.77 -7.58 -27.53
N ILE A 273 7.34 -7.31 -26.35
CA ILE A 273 7.93 -6.01 -25.99
C ILE A 273 9.09 -5.66 -26.93
N THR A 274 9.95 -6.64 -27.24
CA THR A 274 11.06 -6.47 -28.19
C THR A 274 10.56 -6.18 -29.61
N ASN A 275 9.48 -6.83 -30.06
CA ASN A 275 8.85 -6.54 -31.35
C ASN A 275 8.19 -5.16 -31.37
N THR A 276 7.47 -4.78 -30.31
CA THR A 276 6.83 -3.48 -30.15
C THR A 276 7.85 -2.34 -30.13
N ILE A 277 8.98 -2.50 -29.43
CA ILE A 277 10.10 -1.54 -29.47
C ILE A 277 10.72 -1.46 -30.87
N LYS A 278 10.94 -2.59 -31.55
CA LYS A 278 11.41 -2.62 -32.96
C LYS A 278 10.43 -1.91 -33.91
N LYS A 279 9.11 -2.09 -33.75
CA LYS A 279 8.05 -1.36 -34.50
C LYS A 279 8.13 0.15 -34.24
N CYS A 280 8.28 0.57 -32.99
CA CYS A 280 8.40 1.98 -32.61
C CYS A 280 9.64 2.64 -33.23
N TYR A 281 10.82 2.03 -33.10
CA TYR A 281 12.06 2.59 -33.69
C TYR A 281 12.06 2.59 -35.22
N ARG A 282 11.44 1.61 -35.89
CA ARG A 282 11.21 1.65 -37.35
C ARG A 282 10.41 2.88 -37.75
N LYS A 283 9.30 3.16 -37.06
CA LYS A 283 8.43 4.33 -37.32
C LYS A 283 9.10 5.67 -36.94
N THR A 284 9.96 5.67 -35.92
CA THR A 284 10.77 6.83 -35.52
C THR A 284 11.73 7.32 -36.63
N ARG A 285 12.06 6.46 -37.62
CA ARG A 285 12.81 6.89 -38.82
C ARG A 285 12.09 7.97 -39.63
N ILE A 286 10.75 8.01 -39.57
CA ILE A 286 9.94 9.05 -40.22
C ILE A 286 10.13 10.39 -39.49
N ILE A 287 10.05 10.39 -38.15
CA ILE A 287 10.35 11.57 -37.31
C ILE A 287 11.77 12.10 -37.61
N LYS A 288 12.77 11.21 -37.72
CA LYS A 288 14.15 11.62 -38.10
C LYS A 288 14.20 12.33 -39.46
N ARG A 289 13.43 11.90 -40.46
CA ARG A 289 13.36 12.58 -41.77
C ARG A 289 12.65 13.93 -41.68
N LEU A 290 11.54 14.01 -40.93
CA LEU A 290 10.77 15.25 -40.73
C LEU A 290 11.52 16.34 -39.93
N LEU A 291 12.54 15.96 -39.16
CA LEU A 291 13.45 16.86 -38.42
C LEU A 291 14.68 17.32 -39.23
N ALA A 292 15.02 16.60 -40.31
CA ALA A 292 16.28 16.76 -41.03
C ALA A 292 16.25 17.87 -42.10
N THR A 293 15.08 18.37 -42.48
CA THR A 293 14.93 19.42 -43.50
C THR A 293 15.12 20.82 -42.91
N PRO A 294 15.54 21.83 -43.72
CA PRO A 294 15.60 23.23 -43.27
C PRO A 294 14.23 23.79 -42.85
N TRP A 295 13.16 23.20 -43.42
CA TRP A 295 11.76 23.52 -43.22
C TRP A 295 11.07 22.50 -42.28
N GLY A 296 11.82 21.99 -41.29
CA GLY A 296 11.43 20.86 -40.45
C GLY A 296 10.08 21.01 -39.76
N CYS A 297 9.39 19.87 -39.55
CA CYS A 297 8.06 19.85 -38.96
C CYS A 297 8.09 20.28 -37.48
N ASN A 298 7.10 21.05 -37.03
CA ASN A 298 7.07 21.58 -35.65
C ASN A 298 6.86 20.48 -34.59
N GLU A 299 7.31 20.75 -33.37
CA GLU A 299 7.35 19.82 -32.26
C GLU A 299 5.96 19.31 -31.87
N LYS A 300 4.92 20.15 -31.97
CA LYS A 300 3.52 19.76 -31.67
C LYS A 300 3.00 18.75 -32.69
N THR A 301 3.26 18.96 -33.98
CA THR A 301 2.88 18.02 -35.05
C THR A 301 3.65 16.70 -34.93
N LEU A 302 4.94 16.74 -34.54
CA LEU A 302 5.72 15.53 -34.30
C LEU A 302 5.27 14.76 -33.04
N ILE A 303 4.88 15.46 -31.97
CA ILE A 303 4.23 14.83 -30.80
C ILE A 303 2.85 14.26 -31.16
N GLN A 304 2.08 14.91 -32.02
CA GLN A 304 0.82 14.36 -32.50
C GLN A 304 1.04 13.10 -33.35
N PHE A 305 2.05 13.09 -34.22
CA PHE A 305 2.46 11.89 -34.97
C PHE A 305 2.92 10.75 -34.05
N TYR A 306 3.66 11.04 -32.96
CA TYR A 306 3.94 10.04 -31.93
C TYR A 306 2.66 9.51 -31.30
N LYS A 307 1.75 10.40 -30.87
CA LYS A 307 0.47 10.06 -30.21
C LYS A 307 -0.48 9.25 -31.09
N SER A 308 -0.44 9.42 -32.43
CA SER A 308 -1.34 8.75 -33.39
C SER A 308 -0.75 7.56 -34.14
N TYR A 309 0.57 7.51 -34.39
CA TYR A 309 1.18 6.50 -35.27
C TYR A 309 2.20 5.58 -34.57
N ILE A 310 2.75 6.00 -33.42
CA ILE A 310 3.74 5.23 -32.65
C ILE A 310 3.12 4.69 -31.36
N ARG A 311 2.61 5.57 -30.49
CA ARG A 311 2.06 5.19 -29.17
C ARG A 311 0.96 4.12 -29.23
N PRO A 312 0.08 4.02 -30.25
CA PRO A 312 -0.90 2.92 -30.30
C PRO A 312 -0.26 1.53 -30.31
N HIS A 313 0.97 1.36 -30.83
CA HIS A 313 1.68 0.08 -30.74
C HIS A 313 2.19 -0.25 -29.34
N ILE A 314 2.29 0.75 -28.46
CA ILE A 314 2.59 0.59 -27.04
C ILE A 314 1.27 0.38 -26.28
N ASP A 315 0.27 1.24 -26.49
CA ASP A 315 -1.03 1.19 -25.79
C ASP A 315 -1.77 -0.15 -26.02
N TYR A 316 -1.61 -0.79 -27.18
CA TYR A 316 -2.26 -2.05 -27.53
C TYR A 316 -1.82 -3.21 -26.63
N GLY A 317 -2.75 -3.74 -25.83
CA GLY A 317 -2.48 -4.85 -24.89
C GLY A 317 -1.68 -4.47 -23.63
N LEU A 318 -1.39 -3.18 -23.40
CA LEU A 318 -0.61 -2.69 -22.25
C LEU A 318 -1.25 -2.99 -20.89
N ILE A 319 -2.56 -3.24 -20.84
CA ILE A 319 -3.23 -3.72 -19.62
C ILE A 319 -2.80 -5.15 -19.25
N VAL A 320 -2.52 -6.00 -20.24
CA VAL A 320 -2.06 -7.39 -20.08
C VAL A 320 -0.55 -7.44 -19.92
N TYR A 321 0.21 -7.18 -20.99
CA TYR A 321 1.67 -7.34 -20.96
C TYR A 321 2.35 -6.39 -19.98
N GLY A 322 1.70 -5.26 -19.64
CA GLY A 322 2.23 -4.28 -18.70
C GLY A 322 2.38 -4.79 -17.26
N ALA A 323 1.86 -5.98 -16.95
CA ALA A 323 2.10 -6.69 -15.70
C ALA A 323 3.48 -7.38 -15.63
N CYS A 324 4.24 -7.44 -16.73
CA CYS A 324 5.58 -8.02 -16.76
C CYS A 324 6.58 -7.29 -15.82
N ALA A 325 7.73 -7.92 -15.58
CA ALA A 325 8.74 -7.40 -14.66
C ALA A 325 9.17 -5.95 -15.00
N LYS A 326 9.44 -5.16 -13.95
CA LYS A 326 9.79 -3.72 -14.04
C LYS A 326 10.90 -3.44 -15.06
N THR A 327 11.87 -4.34 -15.18
CA THR A 327 13.00 -4.28 -16.13
C THR A 327 12.59 -4.34 -17.61
N HIS A 328 11.47 -4.98 -17.95
CA HIS A 328 10.91 -4.98 -19.30
C HIS A 328 10.12 -3.69 -19.57
N MET A 329 9.29 -3.26 -18.61
CA MET A 329 8.57 -1.98 -18.70
C MET A 329 9.52 -0.77 -18.82
N GLN A 330 10.66 -0.80 -18.13
CA GLN A 330 11.71 0.23 -18.23
C GLN A 330 12.20 0.43 -19.68
N LYS A 331 12.21 -0.62 -20.52
CA LYS A 331 12.65 -0.53 -21.93
C LYS A 331 11.64 0.22 -22.80
N ILE A 332 10.34 0.13 -22.48
CA ILE A 332 9.25 0.85 -23.15
C ILE A 332 9.25 2.33 -22.72
N GLU A 333 9.35 2.57 -21.41
CA GLU A 333 9.50 3.91 -20.81
C GLU A 333 10.72 4.63 -21.42
N THR A 334 11.86 3.95 -21.55
CA THR A 334 13.07 4.47 -22.22
C THR A 334 12.81 4.76 -23.70
N THR A 335 12.12 3.87 -24.42
CA THR A 335 11.79 4.05 -25.84
C THR A 335 10.89 5.27 -26.07
N GLN A 336 9.91 5.53 -25.21
CA GLN A 336 9.15 6.79 -25.26
C GLN A 336 10.07 8.00 -25.03
N ASN A 337 10.89 7.97 -23.99
CA ASN A 337 11.77 9.08 -23.62
C ASN A 337 12.80 9.42 -24.71
N ASP A 338 13.40 8.43 -25.37
CA ASP A 338 14.35 8.66 -26.46
C ASP A 338 13.68 9.24 -27.72
N ILE A 339 12.41 8.89 -27.99
CA ILE A 339 11.63 9.52 -29.07
C ILE A 339 11.28 10.97 -28.72
N ILE A 340 10.91 11.27 -27.47
CA ILE A 340 10.67 12.65 -27.01
C ILE A 340 11.95 13.48 -27.12
N ARG A 341 13.10 12.97 -26.65
CA ARG A 341 14.40 13.63 -26.77
C ARG A 341 14.72 13.98 -28.22
N LEU A 342 14.46 13.06 -29.16
CA LEU A 342 14.65 13.29 -30.59
C LEU A 342 13.77 14.42 -31.12
N ILE A 343 12.47 14.45 -30.77
CA ILE A 343 11.52 15.46 -31.26
C ILE A 343 11.93 16.88 -30.82
N PHE A 344 12.37 17.04 -29.58
CA PHE A 344 12.78 18.33 -29.01
C PHE A 344 14.29 18.65 -29.17
N GLY A 345 15.07 17.79 -29.83
CA GLY A 345 16.53 17.96 -30.00
C GLY A 345 17.33 17.91 -28.68
N LEU A 346 16.80 17.28 -27.64
CA LEU A 346 17.35 17.32 -26.28
C LEU A 346 18.46 16.30 -26.05
N ARG A 347 19.49 16.69 -25.29
CA ARG A 347 20.62 15.82 -24.93
C ARG A 347 20.18 14.67 -24.01
N LYS A 348 20.89 13.53 -24.08
CA LYS A 348 20.65 12.33 -23.26
C LYS A 348 20.61 12.57 -21.73
N PRO A 349 21.41 13.49 -21.14
CA PRO A 349 21.36 13.76 -19.69
C PRO A 349 20.14 14.57 -19.19
N THR A 350 19.29 15.12 -20.07
CA THR A 350 18.14 15.95 -19.63
C THR A 350 17.20 15.13 -18.74
N LYS A 351 16.88 15.62 -17.52
CA LYS A 351 16.07 14.92 -16.52
C LYS A 351 14.67 14.60 -17.08
N THR A 352 14.18 13.38 -16.85
CA THR A 352 12.94 12.86 -17.46
C THR A 352 11.69 13.71 -17.19
N LYS A 353 11.57 14.33 -16.00
CA LYS A 353 10.45 15.21 -15.64
C LYS A 353 10.23 16.31 -16.69
N PHE A 354 11.31 16.99 -17.13
CA PHE A 354 11.21 18.05 -18.14
C PHE A 354 10.76 17.53 -19.51
N LEU A 355 11.19 16.32 -19.92
CA LEU A 355 10.76 15.72 -21.20
C LEU A 355 9.24 15.54 -21.25
N LEU A 356 8.68 15.03 -20.16
CA LEU A 356 7.26 14.71 -20.04
C LEU A 356 6.40 15.98 -19.94
N THR A 357 6.88 16.99 -19.21
CA THR A 357 6.26 18.33 -19.16
C THR A 357 6.23 19.00 -20.53
N GLU A 358 7.36 19.16 -21.22
CA GLU A 358 7.43 19.83 -22.54
C GLU A 358 6.62 19.10 -23.63
N SER A 359 6.56 17.76 -23.58
CA SER A 359 5.84 16.95 -24.57
C SER A 359 4.34 16.79 -24.31
N GLY A 360 3.86 17.16 -23.11
CA GLY A 360 2.49 16.87 -22.68
C GLY A 360 2.18 15.37 -22.79
N LEU A 361 3.05 14.54 -22.22
CA LEU A 361 2.93 13.07 -22.17
C LEU A 361 3.11 12.58 -20.73
N SER A 362 2.34 11.56 -20.35
CA SER A 362 2.52 10.86 -19.07
C SER A 362 3.64 9.82 -19.17
N PRO A 363 4.21 9.37 -18.03
CA PRO A 363 4.95 8.11 -17.96
C PRO A 363 4.11 6.95 -18.52
N ILE A 364 4.77 5.90 -19.01
CA ILE A 364 4.11 4.68 -19.51
C ILE A 364 3.35 3.96 -18.39
N ASN A 365 3.85 3.98 -17.15
CA ASN A 365 3.12 3.40 -16.02
C ASN A 365 1.81 4.15 -15.69
N GLU A 366 1.79 5.48 -15.77
CA GLU A 366 0.53 6.25 -15.61
C GLU A 366 -0.39 6.08 -16.83
N ARG A 367 0.17 5.90 -18.02
CA ARG A 367 -0.59 5.53 -19.23
C ARG A 367 -1.25 4.16 -19.07
N ARG A 368 -0.53 3.17 -18.53
CA ARG A 368 -1.08 1.84 -18.18
C ARG A 368 -2.23 1.97 -17.20
N ARG A 369 -2.06 2.72 -16.11
CA ARG A 369 -3.14 2.98 -15.12
C ARG A 369 -4.38 3.61 -15.77
N SER A 370 -4.20 4.64 -16.61
CA SER A 370 -5.30 5.30 -17.33
C SER A 370 -6.05 4.34 -18.29
N LEU A 371 -5.35 3.40 -18.92
CA LEU A 371 -5.97 2.37 -19.77
C LEU A 371 -6.64 1.26 -18.94
N LEU A 372 -6.04 0.87 -17.81
CA LEU A 372 -6.59 -0.14 -16.90
C LEU A 372 -7.90 0.35 -16.27
N ILE A 373 -7.97 1.59 -15.78
CA ILE A 373 -9.21 2.18 -15.25
C ILE A 373 -10.31 2.11 -16.32
N LYS A 374 -10.01 2.51 -17.56
CA LYS A 374 -10.96 2.43 -18.69
C LYS A 374 -11.35 1.02 -19.11
N TYR A 375 -10.63 0.00 -18.64
CA TYR A 375 -10.99 -1.41 -18.84
C TYR A 375 -11.83 -1.93 -17.67
N LEU A 376 -11.47 -1.60 -16.43
CA LEU A 376 -12.24 -1.94 -15.24
C LEU A 376 -13.65 -1.33 -15.29
N THR A 377 -13.80 -0.05 -15.64
CA THR A 377 -15.12 0.60 -15.81
C THR A 377 -15.96 -0.05 -16.93
N LYS A 378 -15.36 -0.80 -17.87
CA LYS A 378 -16.10 -1.59 -18.88
C LYS A 378 -16.51 -2.99 -18.42
N ILE A 379 -15.82 -3.55 -17.42
CA ILE A 379 -16.23 -4.77 -16.73
C ILE A 379 -17.37 -4.41 -15.77
N GLU A 380 -17.21 -3.34 -15.01
CA GLU A 380 -18.18 -2.79 -14.07
C GLU A 380 -19.49 -2.35 -14.76
N ALA A 381 -19.42 -1.69 -15.92
CA ALA A 381 -20.60 -1.31 -16.70
C ALA A 381 -21.12 -2.42 -17.65
N ASN A 382 -20.72 -3.68 -17.46
CA ASN A 382 -21.27 -4.82 -18.19
C ASN A 382 -21.25 -6.11 -17.37
N ASP A 383 -22.37 -6.38 -16.71
CA ASP A 383 -22.62 -7.55 -15.85
C ASP A 383 -22.41 -8.89 -16.58
N SER A 384 -22.56 -8.92 -17.92
CA SER A 384 -22.28 -10.10 -18.75
C SER A 384 -20.79 -10.35 -19.03
N HIS A 385 -19.89 -9.46 -18.60
CA HIS A 385 -18.45 -9.65 -18.78
C HIS A 385 -17.95 -10.77 -17.85
N THR A 386 -17.21 -11.73 -18.42
CA THR A 386 -16.59 -12.89 -17.74
C THR A 386 -15.72 -12.61 -16.52
N LEU A 387 -15.43 -11.35 -16.20
CA LEU A 387 -14.63 -10.92 -15.05
C LEU A 387 -15.45 -10.10 -14.03
N HIS A 388 -16.72 -9.79 -14.31
CA HIS A 388 -17.57 -8.93 -13.49
C HIS A 388 -17.73 -9.53 -12.08
N ASN A 389 -18.27 -10.74 -11.96
CA ASN A 389 -18.50 -11.39 -10.66
C ASN A 389 -17.22 -11.57 -9.84
N CYS A 390 -16.07 -11.80 -10.50
CA CYS A 390 -14.77 -11.91 -9.85
C CYS A 390 -14.30 -10.56 -9.29
N MET A 391 -14.34 -9.50 -10.10
CA MET A 391 -14.05 -8.13 -9.67
C MET A 391 -15.00 -7.66 -8.57
N GLU A 392 -16.29 -7.98 -8.69
CA GLU A 392 -17.32 -7.60 -7.74
C GLU A 392 -17.11 -8.28 -6.39
N LYS A 393 -16.81 -9.60 -6.37
CA LYS A 393 -16.39 -10.31 -5.14
C LYS A 393 -15.15 -9.65 -4.52
N LEU A 394 -14.07 -9.47 -5.30
CA LEU A 394 -12.81 -8.87 -4.84
C LEU A 394 -13.02 -7.49 -4.18
N VAL A 395 -13.87 -6.64 -4.77
CA VAL A 395 -14.17 -5.28 -4.28
C VAL A 395 -15.13 -5.31 -3.09
N LYS A 396 -16.20 -6.12 -3.12
CA LYS A 396 -17.12 -6.30 -1.98
C LYS A 396 -16.38 -6.79 -0.74
N THR A 397 -15.60 -7.87 -0.88
CA THR A 397 -14.80 -8.45 0.21
C THR A 397 -13.81 -7.42 0.78
N TYR A 398 -13.03 -6.73 -0.07
CA TYR A 398 -12.06 -5.72 0.41
C TYR A 398 -12.75 -4.53 1.09
N SER A 399 -13.85 -4.02 0.50
CA SER A 399 -14.64 -2.92 1.06
C SER A 399 -15.20 -3.25 2.44
N LEU A 400 -15.66 -4.49 2.65
CA LEU A 400 -16.19 -4.92 3.95
C LEU A 400 -15.08 -5.04 5.01
N ILE A 401 -14.01 -5.79 4.75
CA ILE A 401 -12.93 -5.96 5.75
C ILE A 401 -12.17 -4.65 6.05
N SER A 402 -12.09 -3.72 5.10
CA SER A 402 -11.45 -2.41 5.32
C SER A 402 -12.15 -1.55 6.37
N LYS A 403 -13.44 -1.84 6.65
CA LYS A 403 -14.25 -1.15 7.67
C LYS A 403 -13.99 -1.67 9.08
N VAL A 404 -13.27 -2.78 9.26
CA VAL A 404 -12.92 -3.27 10.61
C VAL A 404 -11.96 -2.26 11.26
N PRO A 405 -12.33 -1.62 12.39
CA PRO A 405 -11.41 -0.79 13.14
C PRO A 405 -10.50 -1.69 13.99
N SER A 406 -9.23 -1.32 14.10
CA SER A 406 -8.32 -1.88 15.10
C SER A 406 -8.25 -0.94 16.30
N ILE A 407 -8.23 -1.50 17.51
CA ILE A 407 -7.95 -0.73 18.73
C ILE A 407 -6.45 -0.36 18.73
N LYS A 408 -6.10 0.81 19.26
CA LYS A 408 -4.72 1.32 19.32
C LYS A 408 -4.31 1.82 20.71
N ASN A 409 -5.25 2.33 21.50
CA ASN A 409 -5.02 2.68 22.89
C ASN A 409 -6.37 2.71 23.66
N GLY A 410 -6.34 2.61 24.98
CA GLY A 410 -7.48 2.78 25.86
C GLY A 410 -7.13 3.66 27.06
N ARG A 411 -8.11 4.31 27.67
CA ARG A 411 -7.96 4.98 28.97
C ARG A 411 -9.25 4.97 29.77
N ILE A 412 -9.19 4.51 31.01
CA ILE A 412 -10.21 4.65 32.04
C ILE A 412 -10.18 6.10 32.54
N LEU A 413 -11.30 6.80 32.38
CA LEU A 413 -11.52 8.15 32.91
C LEU A 413 -12.57 8.05 34.03
N ARG A 414 -12.19 8.50 35.23
CA ARG A 414 -12.98 8.44 36.46
C ARG A 414 -12.58 9.60 37.35
N GLU A 415 -13.50 10.19 38.10
CA GLU A 415 -13.13 11.19 39.11
C GLU A 415 -12.51 10.50 40.33
N LYS A 416 -11.60 11.21 41.03
CA LYS A 416 -10.86 10.63 42.16
C LYS A 416 -11.78 10.32 43.34
N ASN A 417 -11.58 9.16 43.96
CA ASN A 417 -12.27 8.66 45.16
C ASN A 417 -13.76 8.31 45.00
N GLU A 418 -14.36 8.38 43.80
CA GLU A 418 -15.72 7.90 43.60
C GLU A 418 -15.77 6.40 43.24
N SER A 419 -16.59 5.63 43.95
CA SER A 419 -16.98 4.26 43.56
C SER A 419 -17.97 4.21 42.40
N GLY A 420 -18.35 5.37 41.86
CA GLY A 420 -19.31 5.56 40.77
C GLY A 420 -18.85 5.06 39.39
N PRO A 421 -19.62 5.37 38.34
CA PRO A 421 -19.36 4.93 36.97
C PRO A 421 -18.05 5.48 36.41
N PHE A 422 -17.49 4.80 35.41
CA PHE A 422 -16.29 5.24 34.69
C PHE A 422 -16.52 5.29 33.18
N LEU A 423 -15.80 6.18 32.51
CA LEU A 423 -15.85 6.37 31.07
C LEU A 423 -14.60 5.77 30.43
N LEU A 424 -14.76 4.69 29.66
CA LEU A 424 -13.69 4.12 28.86
C LEU A 424 -13.56 4.89 27.54
N SER A 425 -12.39 5.48 27.31
CA SER A 425 -12.01 6.14 26.06
C SER A 425 -11.08 5.24 25.24
N LEU A 426 -11.56 4.72 24.12
CA LEU A 426 -10.78 3.89 23.19
C LEU A 426 -10.35 4.72 21.96
N THR A 427 -9.07 4.70 21.63
CA THR A 427 -8.55 5.25 20.37
C THR A 427 -8.48 4.13 19.34
N CYS A 428 -9.22 4.27 18.25
CA CYS A 428 -9.32 3.29 17.17
C CYS A 428 -8.63 3.80 15.90
N SER A 429 -8.31 2.88 14.98
CA SER A 429 -7.78 3.19 13.65
C SER A 429 -8.40 2.28 12.59
N GLN A 430 -8.92 2.87 11.51
CA GLN A 430 -9.67 2.20 10.44
C GLN A 430 -9.14 2.60 9.06
N ARG A 431 -9.18 1.68 8.09
CA ARG A 431 -8.64 1.92 6.73
C ARG A 431 -9.65 2.69 5.87
N ASN A 432 -9.40 3.96 5.58
CA ASN A 432 -10.19 4.70 4.60
C ASN A 432 -9.67 4.42 3.18
N VAL A 433 -10.37 3.54 2.46
CA VAL A 433 -10.00 3.12 1.09
C VAL A 433 -9.98 4.28 0.09
N MET A 434 -10.89 5.26 0.23
CA MET A 434 -11.01 6.38 -0.70
C MET A 434 -9.88 7.39 -0.52
N LEU A 435 -9.58 7.77 0.72
CA LEU A 435 -8.42 8.62 1.06
C LEU A 435 -7.08 7.88 0.88
N LYS A 436 -7.09 6.54 0.94
CA LYS A 436 -5.92 5.65 0.95
C LYS A 436 -5.03 5.83 2.18
N GLU A 437 -5.63 6.31 3.26
CA GLU A 437 -5.02 6.61 4.56
C GLU A 437 -5.68 5.78 5.67
N TYR A 438 -5.18 5.90 6.89
CA TYR A 438 -5.87 5.41 8.08
C TYR A 438 -6.49 6.60 8.81
N VAL A 439 -7.77 6.50 9.17
CA VAL A 439 -8.46 7.48 9.99
C VAL A 439 -8.45 6.97 11.42
N SER A 440 -8.04 7.82 12.37
CA SER A 440 -8.18 7.56 13.79
C SER A 440 -9.35 8.35 14.36
N PHE A 441 -10.01 7.78 15.37
CA PHE A 441 -11.15 8.38 16.05
C PHE A 441 -11.28 7.79 17.46
N LYS A 442 -11.96 8.51 18.36
CA LYS A 442 -12.23 8.04 19.73
C LYS A 442 -13.64 7.45 19.86
N LYS A 443 -13.74 6.27 20.45
CA LYS A 443 -14.99 5.64 20.93
C LYS A 443 -15.04 5.80 22.44
N PHE A 444 -16.17 6.29 22.95
CA PHE A 444 -16.41 6.42 24.38
C PHE A 444 -17.49 5.41 24.82
N SER A 445 -17.31 4.80 25.98
CA SER A 445 -18.24 3.81 26.56
C SER A 445 -18.34 4.02 28.07
N LEU A 446 -19.53 4.33 28.58
CA LEU A 446 -19.78 4.62 30.00
C LEU A 446 -20.28 3.36 30.70
N PHE A 447 -19.60 2.95 31.78
CA PHE A 447 -19.95 1.77 32.57
C PHE A 447 -20.28 2.12 34.02
N SER A 448 -21.30 1.48 34.59
CA SER A 448 -21.55 1.46 36.03
C SER A 448 -21.25 0.09 36.62
N VAL A 449 -20.61 0.06 37.78
CA VAL A 449 -20.39 -1.17 38.56
C VAL A 449 -21.71 -1.63 39.19
N ILE A 450 -22.06 -2.90 39.04
CA ILE A 450 -23.15 -3.54 39.79
C ILE A 450 -22.57 -4.06 41.11
N THR A 451 -23.01 -3.46 42.22
CA THR A 451 -22.40 -3.65 43.56
C THR A 451 -22.56 -5.05 44.16
N GLU A 452 -23.37 -5.93 43.57
CA GLU A 452 -23.62 -7.28 44.09
C GLU A 452 -22.59 -8.32 43.61
N ASN A 453 -21.99 -8.13 42.43
CA ASN A 453 -21.08 -9.08 41.77
C ASN A 453 -19.79 -8.47 41.19
N GLU A 454 -19.59 -7.15 41.32
CA GLU A 454 -18.61 -6.34 40.54
C GLU A 454 -18.81 -6.34 39.00
N ASP A 455 -19.87 -6.98 38.49
CA ASP A 455 -20.20 -6.99 37.06
C ASP A 455 -20.45 -5.57 36.51
N LEU A 456 -19.94 -5.29 35.31
CA LEU A 456 -20.10 -3.98 34.67
C LEU A 456 -21.33 -3.92 33.78
N LYS A 457 -22.14 -2.87 33.96
CA LYS A 457 -23.24 -2.53 33.06
C LYS A 457 -22.83 -1.39 32.14
N LEU A 458 -22.82 -1.65 30.82
CA LEU A 458 -22.74 -0.59 29.82
C LEU A 458 -24.00 0.28 29.89
N LEU A 459 -23.83 1.57 30.15
CA LEU A 459 -24.92 2.56 30.18
C LEU A 459 -25.13 3.22 28.81
N THR A 460 -24.05 3.55 28.11
CA THR A 460 -24.08 4.13 26.76
C THR A 460 -22.73 3.99 26.07
N SER A 461 -22.71 4.03 24.73
CA SER A 461 -21.49 4.17 23.95
C SER A 461 -21.71 5.02 22.71
N PHE A 462 -20.74 5.87 22.39
CA PHE A 462 -20.79 6.79 21.26
C PHE A 462 -19.41 6.97 20.60
N LEU A 463 -19.39 7.53 19.39
CA LEU A 463 -18.18 7.86 18.63
C LEU A 463 -18.03 9.38 18.57
N ASP A 464 -16.85 9.90 18.91
CA ASP A 464 -16.52 11.31 18.69
C ASP A 464 -16.13 11.53 17.22
N GLN A 465 -17.09 11.97 16.41
CA GLN A 465 -16.88 12.34 15.01
C GLN A 465 -16.04 13.61 14.84
N GLY A 466 -15.92 14.45 15.88
CA GLY A 466 -15.05 15.62 15.89
C GLY A 466 -13.57 15.23 15.83
N SER A 467 -13.16 14.24 16.64
CA SER A 467 -11.79 13.69 16.63
C SER A 467 -11.33 13.27 15.24
N ALA A 468 -12.20 12.66 14.42
CA ALA A 468 -11.88 12.18 13.08
C ALA A 468 -11.51 13.29 12.07
N THR A 469 -11.71 14.57 12.40
CA THR A 469 -11.37 15.73 11.55
C THR A 469 -10.12 16.49 11.98
N LYS A 470 -9.63 16.25 13.21
CA LYS A 470 -8.36 16.79 13.71
C LYS A 470 -7.31 15.66 13.67
N GLN A 471 -6.16 15.89 13.03
CA GLN A 471 -5.00 15.01 13.21
C GLN A 471 -4.36 15.31 14.57
N GLU A 472 -5.03 14.88 15.65
CA GLU A 472 -4.45 14.81 16.99
C GLU A 472 -3.36 13.72 16.99
N VAL A 473 -2.12 14.11 17.25
CA VAL A 473 -0.94 13.25 17.16
C VAL A 473 -0.35 12.91 18.53
N ALA A 474 -0.65 13.68 19.58
CA ALA A 474 -0.44 13.32 20.98
C ALA A 474 -1.54 13.92 21.86
N SER A 475 -1.82 13.29 23.01
CA SER A 475 -2.72 13.81 24.02
C SER A 475 -2.34 13.33 25.42
N ALA A 476 -2.60 14.14 26.44
CA ALA A 476 -2.55 13.75 27.84
C ALA A 476 -3.74 14.34 28.62
N TYR A 477 -4.24 13.58 29.58
CA TYR A 477 -5.03 14.11 30.68
C TYR A 477 -4.11 14.26 31.89
N SER A 478 -4.38 15.28 32.70
CA SER A 478 -3.76 15.45 34.02
C SER A 478 -4.20 14.34 34.99
N GLU A 479 -3.71 14.36 36.23
CA GLU A 479 -3.99 13.32 37.21
C GLU A 479 -5.37 13.50 37.87
N SER A 480 -5.80 14.75 38.05
CA SER A 480 -7.17 15.15 38.38
C SER A 480 -8.19 14.84 37.27
N CYS A 481 -7.71 14.70 36.03
CA CYS A 481 -8.51 14.80 34.79
C CYS A 481 -9.24 16.14 34.59
N ASP A 482 -8.93 17.20 35.36
CA ASP A 482 -9.46 18.55 35.16
C ASP A 482 -8.83 19.27 33.96
N LEU A 483 -7.62 18.89 33.57
CA LEU A 483 -6.92 19.41 32.39
C LEU A 483 -6.69 18.35 31.33
N TYR A 484 -6.86 18.74 30.07
CA TYR A 484 -6.52 17.96 28.89
C TYR A 484 -5.59 18.77 28.00
N ALA A 485 -4.50 18.18 27.52
CA ALA A 485 -3.61 18.81 26.56
C ALA A 485 -3.45 17.91 25.34
N SER A 486 -3.38 18.50 24.15
CA SER A 486 -3.11 17.74 22.93
C SER A 486 -2.30 18.52 21.89
N VAL A 487 -1.62 17.77 21.03
CA VAL A 487 -0.88 18.27 19.87
C VAL A 487 -1.68 17.91 18.62
N VAL A 488 -2.09 18.91 17.86
CA VAL A 488 -2.96 18.77 16.69
C VAL A 488 -2.26 19.34 15.46
N GLU A 489 -2.21 18.56 14.38
CA GLU A 489 -1.66 19.02 13.10
C GLU A 489 -2.73 19.71 12.25
N ARG A 490 -2.36 20.85 11.66
CA ARG A 490 -3.23 21.70 10.82
C ARG A 490 -2.50 22.12 9.55
N PRO A 491 -3.16 22.24 8.38
CA PRO A 491 -2.48 22.65 7.14
C PRO A 491 -1.85 24.04 7.26
N GLY A 492 -0.52 24.10 7.26
CA GLY A 492 0.26 25.32 7.41
C GLY A 492 0.36 26.16 6.14
N LYS A 493 1.04 27.30 6.25
CA LYS A 493 1.17 28.30 5.16
C LYS A 493 1.94 27.76 3.94
N ASN A 494 2.84 26.79 4.15
CA ASN A 494 3.83 26.31 3.17
C ASN A 494 3.60 24.87 2.67
N GLN A 495 2.36 24.37 2.70
CA GLN A 495 1.97 22.97 2.39
C GLN A 495 2.41 21.90 3.41
N GLU A 496 3.38 22.18 4.28
CA GLU A 496 3.63 21.37 5.48
C GLU A 496 2.54 21.62 6.55
N ASN A 497 2.35 20.66 7.47
CA ASN A 497 1.44 20.81 8.61
C ASN A 497 2.12 21.60 9.73
N ASP A 498 1.42 22.62 10.23
CA ASP A 498 1.76 23.32 11.47
C ASP A 498 1.30 22.47 12.68
N GLN A 499 2.14 22.36 13.71
CA GLN A 499 1.77 21.71 14.98
C GLN A 499 1.22 22.72 15.99
N TRP A 500 -0.01 22.49 16.44
CA TRP A 500 -0.70 23.30 17.44
C TRP A 500 -0.75 22.55 18.77
N LEU A 501 -0.32 23.19 19.85
CA LEU A 501 -0.49 22.67 21.21
C LEU A 501 -1.70 23.36 21.83
N GLU A 502 -2.74 22.59 22.14
CA GLU A 502 -3.97 23.06 22.76
C GLU A 502 -4.04 22.52 24.20
N VAL A 503 -4.33 23.39 25.18
CA VAL A 503 -4.58 23.02 26.57
C VAL A 503 -6.01 23.44 26.91
N TRP A 504 -6.76 22.53 27.52
CA TRP A 504 -8.17 22.62 27.82
C TRP A 504 -8.38 22.44 29.32
N ASP A 505 -9.39 23.12 29.86
CA ASP A 505 -10.03 22.74 31.11
C ASP A 505 -11.33 21.97 30.83
N LYS A 506 -12.08 21.59 31.86
CA LYS A 506 -13.38 20.87 31.75
C LYS A 506 -14.44 21.57 30.88
N GLU A 507 -14.31 22.86 30.57
CA GLU A 507 -15.30 23.62 29.80
C GLU A 507 -14.80 24.14 28.44
N LYS A 508 -13.51 24.49 28.33
CA LYS A 508 -12.99 25.33 27.23
C LYS A 508 -11.52 25.12 26.91
N VAL A 509 -11.12 25.62 25.74
CA VAL A 509 -9.71 25.90 25.43
C VAL A 509 -9.19 26.97 26.40
N LYS A 510 -8.21 26.61 27.21
CA LYS A 510 -7.47 27.50 28.11
C LYS A 510 -6.31 28.18 27.37
N PHE A 511 -5.63 27.43 26.49
CA PHE A 511 -4.54 27.91 25.63
C PHE A 511 -4.54 27.18 24.28
N SER A 512 -4.12 27.86 23.20
CA SER A 512 -3.88 27.24 21.88
C SER A 512 -2.78 28.00 21.15
N TRP A 513 -1.63 27.35 20.90
CA TRP A 513 -0.43 27.98 20.34
C TRP A 513 0.05 27.24 19.09
N ASN A 514 0.46 27.97 18.04
CA ASN A 514 1.15 27.40 16.88
C ASN A 514 2.64 27.26 17.19
N MET A 515 3.07 26.06 17.57
CA MET A 515 4.45 25.77 17.97
C MET A 515 5.45 26.03 16.82
N SER A 516 4.97 25.99 15.58
CA SER A 516 5.72 26.32 14.35
C SER A 516 6.11 27.81 14.26
N ASP A 517 5.27 28.72 14.76
CA ASP A 517 5.52 30.17 14.70
C ASP A 517 6.45 30.64 15.85
N GLU A 518 6.42 29.97 17.02
CA GLU A 518 7.22 30.27 18.23
C GLU A 518 8.73 30.08 18.06
N LYS A 519 9.15 29.10 17.24
CA LYS A 519 10.56 28.83 16.89
C LYS A 519 11.49 28.60 18.09
N VAL A 520 10.99 28.08 19.22
CA VAL A 520 11.82 27.66 20.36
C VAL A 520 12.56 26.36 20.04
N HIS A 521 11.84 25.41 19.45
CA HIS A 521 12.33 24.08 19.04
C HIS A 521 11.84 23.75 17.61
N GLY A 522 12.23 22.58 17.09
CA GLY A 522 11.66 22.00 15.87
C GLY A 522 10.34 21.28 16.13
N ARG A 523 10.03 20.25 15.34
CA ARG A 523 8.78 19.47 15.48
C ARG A 523 8.75 18.73 16.83
N ILE A 524 7.60 18.73 17.51
CA ILE A 524 7.35 17.91 18.70
C ILE A 524 7.33 16.44 18.28
N ARG A 525 8.00 15.57 19.04
CA ARG A 525 7.98 14.12 18.81
C ARG A 525 6.82 13.50 19.58
N THR A 526 5.89 12.94 18.83
CA THR A 526 4.67 12.31 19.33
C THR A 526 4.64 10.81 19.01
N ASP A 527 5.74 10.29 18.47
CA ASP A 527 5.86 9.00 17.81
C ASP A 527 7.06 8.18 18.30
N GLY A 528 6.89 6.86 18.35
CA GLY A 528 7.97 5.91 18.64
C GLY A 528 8.69 6.16 19.98
N MET A 529 9.98 5.82 20.02
CA MET A 529 10.80 5.87 21.24
C MET A 529 11.06 7.28 21.77
N PHE A 530 10.81 8.31 20.97
CA PHE A 530 11.01 9.72 21.34
C PHE A 530 9.73 10.39 21.86
N SER A 531 8.57 9.75 21.74
CA SER A 531 7.32 10.27 22.29
C SER A 531 7.38 10.41 23.82
N GLY A 532 6.74 11.46 24.33
CA GLY A 532 6.48 11.71 25.75
C GLY A 532 5.73 13.03 25.87
N PHE A 533 4.65 13.05 26.63
CA PHE A 533 3.77 14.21 26.76
C PHE A 533 2.99 14.09 28.08
N HIS A 534 3.48 14.72 29.15
CA HIS A 534 2.96 14.50 30.52
C HIS A 534 2.84 15.80 31.32
N PHE A 535 1.74 15.95 32.06
CA PHE A 535 1.59 16.98 33.08
C PHE A 535 2.51 16.69 34.28
N SER A 536 2.96 17.75 34.96
CA SER A 536 3.62 17.63 36.27
C SER A 536 2.61 17.21 37.36
N PRO A 537 3.06 16.63 38.49
CA PRO A 537 2.19 16.26 39.61
C PRO A 537 1.42 17.45 40.21
N ASP A 538 1.97 18.67 40.11
CA ASP A 538 1.30 19.92 40.52
C ASP A 538 0.36 20.51 39.44
N GLU A 539 0.25 19.84 38.28
CA GLU A 539 -0.53 20.20 37.09
C GLU A 539 -0.21 21.59 36.49
N THR A 540 0.92 22.20 36.89
CA THR A 540 1.34 23.53 36.42
C THR A 540 2.23 23.52 35.19
N LYS A 541 2.77 22.37 34.78
CA LYS A 541 3.75 22.24 33.69
C LYS A 541 3.41 21.05 32.80
N LEU A 542 3.89 21.08 31.56
CA LEU A 542 3.91 19.95 30.64
C LEU A 542 5.36 19.66 30.25
N VAL A 543 5.76 18.38 30.27
CA VAL A 543 7.04 17.92 29.69
C VAL A 543 6.77 17.21 28.37
N TYR A 544 7.62 17.45 27.38
CA TYR A 544 7.56 16.79 26.08
C TYR A 544 8.91 16.78 25.36
N THR A 545 9.02 15.96 24.31
CA THR A 545 10.19 15.87 23.45
C THR A 545 10.00 16.69 22.17
N ALA A 546 11.01 17.43 21.72
CA ALA A 546 11.02 18.07 20.39
C ALA A 546 12.43 18.13 19.79
N GLU A 547 12.56 18.28 18.48
CA GLU A 547 13.88 18.43 17.83
C GLU A 547 14.62 19.70 18.31
N LYS A 548 15.93 19.58 18.60
CA LYS A 548 16.84 20.72 18.75
C LYS A 548 16.76 21.56 17.48
N LYS A 549 16.47 22.85 17.65
CA LYS A 549 16.45 23.81 16.56
C LYS A 549 17.85 23.90 15.93
N PRO A 550 18.00 23.80 14.59
CA PRO A 550 19.30 23.93 13.95
C PRO A 550 19.87 25.35 14.12
N GLU A 551 21.21 25.45 14.18
CA GLU A 551 21.93 26.73 14.16
C GLU A 551 21.59 27.52 12.88
N LYS A 552 21.57 28.86 12.97
CA LYS A 552 21.25 29.72 11.82
C LYS A 552 22.48 29.82 10.91
N ILE A 553 22.58 28.90 9.95
CA ILE A 553 23.54 28.97 8.84
C ILE A 553 23.35 30.29 8.09
N VAL A 554 24.46 31.00 7.83
CA VAL A 554 24.51 32.19 6.99
C VAL A 554 25.33 31.86 5.75
N HIS A 555 24.82 32.16 4.56
CA HIS A 555 25.54 31.80 3.33
C HIS A 555 26.67 32.78 3.04
N PHE A 556 27.71 32.32 2.34
CA PHE A 556 28.76 33.20 1.81
C PHE A 556 28.20 34.37 0.97
N THR A 557 27.03 34.19 0.33
CA THR A 557 26.33 35.22 -0.44
C THR A 557 25.59 36.28 0.38
N ASP A 558 25.46 36.10 1.70
CA ASP A 558 24.76 37.04 2.59
C ASP A 558 25.71 38.07 3.22
N PHE A 559 27.03 37.84 3.14
CA PHE A 559 28.04 38.83 3.49
C PHE A 559 27.88 40.09 2.61
N GLY A 560 27.67 41.24 3.26
CA GLY A 560 27.47 42.52 2.58
C GLY A 560 25.99 42.94 2.38
N ARG A 561 25.02 42.23 2.98
CA ARG A 561 23.67 42.76 3.18
C ARG A 561 23.49 43.25 4.61
N GLU A 562 23.37 44.55 4.77
CA GLU A 562 22.86 45.12 6.01
C GLU A 562 21.41 44.66 6.24
N THR A 563 21.12 44.23 7.46
CA THR A 563 19.76 44.07 7.97
C THR A 563 19.59 45.02 9.15
N GLU A 564 18.40 45.57 9.34
CA GLU A 564 18.11 46.77 10.17
C GLU A 564 18.52 46.67 11.66
N ASN A 565 18.93 45.48 12.15
CA ASN A 565 19.33 45.21 13.53
C ASN A 565 20.82 44.82 13.71
N GLY A 566 21.71 45.21 12.79
CA GLY A 566 23.16 45.17 12.98
C GLY A 566 23.86 43.83 12.70
N CYS A 567 25.20 43.82 12.86
CA CYS A 567 26.06 42.68 12.52
C CYS A 567 26.05 41.60 13.61
N THR A 568 25.62 40.38 13.26
CA THR A 568 25.85 39.17 14.07
C THR A 568 27.22 38.58 13.73
N SER A 569 28.18 38.64 14.66
CA SER A 569 29.54 38.11 14.50
C SER A 569 29.62 36.58 14.51
N ASP A 570 28.63 35.90 15.10
CA ASP A 570 28.80 34.53 15.61
C ASP A 570 28.32 33.44 14.63
N ALA A 571 28.29 33.75 13.33
CA ALA A 571 27.79 32.83 12.29
C ALA A 571 28.90 31.95 11.70
N ARG A 572 28.74 30.62 11.82
CA ARG A 572 29.59 29.64 11.12
C ARG A 572 29.44 29.79 9.60
N THR A 573 30.57 29.73 8.89
CA THR A 573 30.64 29.87 7.44
C THR A 573 30.51 28.54 6.69
N ASP A 574 29.55 28.50 5.76
CA ASP A 574 29.48 27.61 4.59
C ASP A 574 29.35 26.08 4.84
N SER A 575 28.34 25.68 5.62
CA SER A 575 27.97 24.27 5.85
C SER A 575 27.03 23.65 4.80
N THR A 576 26.95 24.17 3.56
CA THR A 576 25.97 23.71 2.53
C THR A 576 26.14 22.27 2.02
N PHE A 577 27.14 21.54 2.53
CA PHE A 577 27.38 20.12 2.25
C PHE A 577 27.46 19.25 3.51
N GLU A 578 27.18 19.79 4.70
CA GLU A 578 27.14 19.00 5.93
C GLU A 578 25.90 18.11 5.97
N TYR A 579 26.10 16.80 6.04
CA TYR A 579 25.03 15.83 6.20
C TYR A 579 24.66 15.65 7.68
N THR A 580 23.54 16.21 8.09
CA THR A 580 22.96 15.95 9.41
C THR A 580 22.45 14.51 9.48
N GLU A 581 23.12 13.65 10.24
CA GLU A 581 22.68 12.27 10.43
C GLU A 581 21.36 12.20 11.22
N THR A 582 20.36 11.55 10.62
CA THR A 582 19.06 11.27 11.25
C THR A 582 19.01 9.84 11.81
N TRP A 583 18.07 9.57 12.73
CA TRP A 583 17.90 8.28 13.39
C TRP A 583 17.41 7.11 12.51
N GLY A 584 17.11 7.35 11.22
CA GLY A 584 16.86 6.29 10.23
C GLY A 584 15.52 5.58 10.42
N GLU A 585 15.37 4.38 9.84
CA GLU A 585 14.13 3.57 9.85
C GLU A 585 12.89 4.39 9.43
N GLN A 586 11.95 4.65 10.34
CA GLN A 586 10.82 5.57 10.13
C GLN A 586 10.99 6.93 10.85
N LEU A 587 12.08 7.10 11.62
CA LEU A 587 12.50 8.33 12.28
C LEU A 587 13.26 9.26 11.31
N THR A 588 12.85 9.29 10.04
CA THR A 588 13.46 10.14 9.02
C THR A 588 13.18 11.61 9.32
N GLY A 589 14.24 12.42 9.45
CA GLY A 589 14.13 13.82 9.87
C GLY A 589 14.17 14.03 11.39
N VAL A 590 14.29 12.96 12.19
CA VAL A 590 14.66 13.04 13.62
C VAL A 590 16.18 13.08 13.71
N SER A 591 16.76 14.08 14.37
CA SER A 591 18.20 14.12 14.62
C SER A 591 18.54 14.32 16.09
N THR A 592 18.08 15.38 16.75
CA THR A 592 18.51 15.66 18.12
C THR A 592 17.29 16.03 18.97
N PRO A 593 16.41 15.06 19.26
CA PRO A 593 15.30 15.26 20.18
C PRO A 593 15.82 15.58 21.59
N LEU A 594 15.36 16.69 22.14
CA LEU A 594 15.62 17.17 23.49
C LEU A 594 14.32 17.28 24.27
N VAL A 595 14.43 17.30 25.61
CA VAL A 595 13.31 17.52 26.53
C VAL A 595 13.04 19.02 26.67
N PHE A 596 11.76 19.40 26.56
CA PHE A 596 11.26 20.75 26.78
C PHE A 596 10.17 20.75 27.86
N ILE A 597 10.12 21.83 28.63
CA ILE A 597 9.14 22.07 29.67
C ILE A 597 8.37 23.33 29.34
N LEU A 598 7.04 23.22 29.35
CA LEU A 598 6.09 24.31 29.16
C LEU A 598 5.46 24.65 30.51
N ASP A 599 5.64 25.88 30.98
CA ASP A 599 5.09 26.38 32.25
C ASP A 599 3.73 27.06 32.03
N LEU A 600 2.65 26.41 32.48
CA LEU A 600 1.27 26.86 32.29
C LEU A 600 0.88 28.03 33.21
N LYS A 601 1.68 28.33 34.26
CA LYS A 601 1.48 29.49 35.14
C LYS A 601 2.17 30.75 34.58
N LYS A 602 3.29 30.61 33.87
CA LYS A 602 4.02 31.71 33.21
C LYS A 602 3.56 31.97 31.77
N SER A 603 2.86 31.02 31.13
CA SER A 603 2.35 31.18 29.77
C SER A 603 1.18 32.14 29.69
N VAL A 604 1.06 32.85 28.57
CA VAL A 604 -0.05 33.77 28.27
C VAL A 604 -0.75 33.38 26.97
N PHE A 605 -1.97 33.88 26.75
CA PHE A 605 -2.85 33.50 25.64
C PHE A 605 -2.17 33.37 24.27
N ASN A 606 -1.27 34.31 23.93
CA ASN A 606 -0.57 34.37 22.65
C ASN A 606 0.94 34.05 22.73
N LYS A 607 1.45 33.55 23.87
CA LYS A 607 2.87 33.17 24.02
C LYS A 607 3.08 32.10 25.10
N PRO A 608 3.55 30.90 24.76
CA PRO A 608 3.89 29.86 25.71
C PRO A 608 5.25 30.14 26.38
N SER A 609 5.36 29.81 27.67
CA SER A 609 6.60 29.89 28.45
C SER A 609 7.34 28.55 28.39
N ILE A 610 8.19 28.37 27.37
CA ILE A 610 8.91 27.11 27.11
C ILE A 610 10.39 27.26 27.47
N THR A 611 10.94 26.28 28.20
CA THR A 611 12.38 26.14 28.47
C THR A 611 12.87 24.76 28.04
N PRO A 612 13.99 24.63 27.29
CA PRO A 612 14.70 23.36 27.17
C PRO A 612 15.23 22.92 28.54
N LEU A 613 15.27 21.62 28.80
CA LEU A 613 15.98 21.09 29.96
C LEU A 613 17.48 21.01 29.63
N THR A 614 18.33 21.51 30.54
CA THR A 614 19.79 21.45 30.40
C THR A 614 20.25 19.99 30.50
N LEU A 615 20.76 19.45 29.38
CA LEU A 615 21.08 18.03 29.22
C LEU A 615 22.37 17.83 28.38
N PRO A 616 23.07 16.68 28.50
CA PRO A 616 24.27 16.38 27.70
C PRO A 616 24.05 16.47 26.17
N GLU A 617 24.83 17.31 25.48
CA GLU A 617 24.66 17.56 24.04
C GLU A 617 24.98 16.36 23.13
N ASN A 618 25.75 15.40 23.62
CA ASN A 618 26.12 14.18 22.89
C ASN A 618 25.05 13.07 22.94
N MET A 619 23.85 13.38 23.42
CA MET A 619 22.73 12.43 23.55
C MET A 619 21.46 12.91 22.83
N SER A 620 20.54 11.98 22.62
CA SER A 620 19.15 12.21 22.20
C SER A 620 18.23 11.63 23.28
N PHE A 621 17.11 12.30 23.58
CA PHE A 621 16.25 12.00 24.72
C PHE A 621 14.82 11.66 24.29
N GLY A 622 14.18 10.73 25.00
CA GLY A 622 12.82 10.26 24.71
C GLY A 622 12.14 9.65 25.93
N GLN A 623 10.83 9.39 25.83
CA GLN A 623 9.99 8.94 26.95
C GLN A 623 10.14 9.76 28.25
N PRO A 624 10.18 11.12 28.21
CA PRO A 624 10.24 11.93 29.42
C PRO A 624 8.95 11.83 30.24
N SER A 625 9.09 11.56 31.54
CA SER A 625 8.06 11.66 32.57
C SER A 625 8.58 12.48 33.75
N TRP A 626 7.69 13.04 34.58
CA TRP A 626 8.11 13.76 35.78
C TRP A 626 8.59 12.81 36.89
N SER A 627 9.47 13.29 37.76
CA SER A 627 9.69 12.69 39.07
C SER A 627 8.44 12.85 39.96
N PRO A 628 8.25 12.02 41.02
CA PRO A 628 7.01 12.00 41.81
C PRO A 628 6.73 13.32 42.55
N ASP A 629 7.79 14.03 42.92
CA ASP A 629 7.81 15.33 43.57
C ASP A 629 7.78 16.51 42.58
N GLY A 630 7.90 16.24 41.27
CA GLY A 630 8.01 17.25 40.22
C GLY A 630 9.33 18.05 40.20
N SER A 631 10.36 17.65 40.95
CA SER A 631 11.67 18.34 41.01
C SER A 631 12.60 18.05 39.82
N GLY A 632 12.27 17.06 38.99
CA GLY A 632 13.01 16.69 37.80
C GLY A 632 12.23 15.82 36.82
N ILE A 633 12.94 15.37 35.79
CA ILE A 633 12.46 14.53 34.69
C ILE A 633 13.21 13.20 34.70
N ILE A 634 12.47 12.10 34.58
CA ILE A 634 12.96 10.75 34.30
C ILE A 634 12.73 10.46 32.82
N GLY A 635 13.59 9.67 32.18
CA GLY A 635 13.37 9.25 30.79
C GLY A 635 14.43 8.30 30.26
N VAL A 636 14.45 8.12 28.93
CA VAL A 636 15.46 7.34 28.22
C VAL A 636 16.38 8.27 27.41
N SER A 637 17.68 7.99 27.43
CA SER A 637 18.71 8.72 26.68
C SER A 637 19.55 7.75 25.83
N TRP A 638 19.94 8.17 24.63
CA TRP A 638 20.81 7.39 23.74
C TRP A 638 21.97 8.23 23.22
N LEU A 639 23.15 7.63 23.09
CA LEU A 639 24.36 8.31 22.60
C LEU A 639 24.29 8.60 21.08
N ASN A 640 24.63 9.84 20.70
CA ASN A 640 24.70 10.33 19.32
C ASN A 640 25.99 9.86 18.61
N LEU A 641 26.29 8.55 18.65
CA LEU A 641 27.42 7.95 17.94
C LEU A 641 27.16 7.93 16.41
N PRO A 642 28.19 8.14 15.56
CA PRO A 642 28.09 7.98 14.11
C PRO A 642 27.57 6.59 13.72
N LYS A 643 26.78 6.51 12.66
CA LYS A 643 25.97 5.32 12.29
C LYS A 643 24.90 5.04 13.35
N ARG A 644 23.85 5.83 13.26
CA ARG A 644 22.65 5.71 14.10
C ARG A 644 21.82 4.51 13.64
N LEU A 645 22.10 3.35 14.23
CA LEU A 645 21.16 2.23 14.27
C LEU A 645 19.85 2.73 14.87
N GLY A 646 18.74 2.49 14.18
CA GLY A 646 17.43 3.04 14.53
C GLY A 646 16.79 2.36 15.73
N LEU A 647 15.80 3.03 16.33
CA LEU A 647 15.20 2.64 17.60
C LEU A 647 13.80 1.99 17.43
N ILE A 648 13.34 1.79 16.20
CA ILE A 648 12.02 1.23 15.86
C ILE A 648 12.11 -0.28 15.66
N TYR A 649 12.95 -0.77 14.75
CA TYR A 649 13.13 -2.20 14.50
C TYR A 649 14.45 -2.73 15.05
N CYS A 650 15.37 -1.87 15.51
CA CYS A 650 16.60 -2.28 16.19
C CYS A 650 16.66 -1.77 17.66
N PRO A 651 15.68 -2.09 18.54
CA PRO A 651 15.68 -1.67 19.95
C PRO A 651 16.71 -2.47 20.79
N ASN A 652 17.97 -2.40 20.39
CA ASN A 652 19.12 -3.03 21.05
C ASN A 652 20.34 -2.08 21.16
N ARG A 653 20.17 -0.80 20.80
CA ARG A 653 21.22 0.23 20.96
C ARG A 653 21.36 0.62 22.43
N GLN A 654 22.61 0.73 22.91
CA GLN A 654 22.90 1.19 24.27
C GLN A 654 22.23 2.53 24.57
N GLY A 655 21.61 2.62 25.75
CA GLY A 655 20.97 3.82 26.27
C GLY A 655 20.89 3.77 27.79
N TYR A 656 20.41 4.85 28.41
CA TYR A 656 20.31 4.97 29.86
C TYR A 656 18.94 5.45 30.29
N ILE A 657 18.40 4.81 31.33
CA ILE A 657 17.39 5.44 32.18
C ILE A 657 18.13 6.55 32.93
N PHE A 658 17.59 7.77 32.87
CA PHE A 658 18.19 8.94 33.49
C PHE A 658 17.22 9.63 34.42
N HIS A 659 17.76 10.40 35.36
CA HIS A 659 17.08 11.51 36.01
C HIS A 659 17.83 12.81 35.71
N ALA A 660 17.10 13.90 35.48
CA ALA A 660 17.65 15.24 35.40
C ALA A 660 16.75 16.21 36.18
N SER A 661 17.29 16.82 37.24
CA SER A 661 16.61 17.88 37.98
C SER A 661 16.49 19.15 37.13
N LEU A 662 15.55 20.04 37.49
CA LEU A 662 15.23 21.24 36.70
C LEU A 662 16.38 22.27 36.59
N ASP A 663 17.45 22.12 37.37
CA ASP A 663 18.69 22.89 37.29
C ASP A 663 19.71 22.34 36.28
N GLY A 664 19.51 21.11 35.78
CA GLY A 664 20.37 20.45 34.79
C GLY A 664 21.32 19.38 35.34
N LYS A 665 21.25 19.01 36.63
CA LYS A 665 22.07 17.91 37.17
C LYS A 665 21.56 16.56 36.63
N PHE A 666 22.32 15.99 35.68
CA PHE A 666 22.04 14.71 35.03
C PHE A 666 22.65 13.52 35.78
N THR A 667 21.83 12.50 36.06
CA THR A 667 22.20 11.26 36.75
C THR A 667 21.78 10.04 35.91
N LYS A 668 22.71 9.12 35.63
CA LYS A 668 22.38 7.78 35.09
C LYS A 668 21.77 6.90 36.19
N LEU A 669 20.74 6.14 35.87
CA LEU A 669 20.04 5.23 36.79
C LEU A 669 20.21 3.75 36.41
N SER A 670 20.42 3.45 35.13
CA SER A 670 20.71 2.10 34.62
C SER A 670 22.20 1.91 34.29
N GLU A 671 22.64 0.65 34.22
CA GLU A 671 24.04 0.28 33.97
C GLU A 671 24.51 0.58 32.52
N ASP A 672 25.82 0.59 32.32
CA ASP A 672 26.45 0.64 31.00
C ASP A 672 26.36 -0.72 30.27
N GLY A 673 26.41 -0.70 28.93
CA GLY A 673 26.34 -1.91 28.09
C GLY A 673 24.93 -2.47 27.83
N CYS A 674 23.88 -1.87 28.39
CA CYS A 674 22.48 -2.30 28.22
C CYS A 674 21.68 -1.33 27.33
N ALA A 675 20.61 -1.84 26.72
CA ALA A 675 19.59 -1.09 26.00
C ALA A 675 18.30 -1.09 26.83
N VAL A 676 17.71 0.09 27.06
CA VAL A 676 16.68 0.31 28.09
C VAL A 676 15.49 1.11 27.56
N PHE A 677 14.31 0.83 28.11
CA PHE A 677 13.02 1.31 27.62
C PHE A 677 12.02 1.46 28.77
N SER A 678 11.01 2.30 28.58
CA SER A 678 9.77 2.26 29.37
C SER A 678 9.93 2.51 30.88
N PRO A 679 10.59 3.59 31.33
CA PRO A 679 10.57 3.95 32.75
C PRO A 679 9.12 4.17 33.24
N ARG A 680 8.75 3.53 34.35
CA ARG A 680 7.43 3.65 35.01
C ARG A 680 7.60 3.72 36.52
N ILE A 681 6.93 4.67 37.15
CA ILE A 681 6.97 4.90 38.59
C ILE A 681 5.74 4.24 39.24
N SER A 682 5.87 3.69 40.44
CA SER A 682 4.73 3.27 41.26
C SER A 682 3.84 4.46 41.68
N PRO A 683 2.53 4.27 41.92
CA PRO A 683 1.62 5.33 42.36
C PRO A 683 2.03 6.07 43.64
N ASP A 684 2.73 5.40 44.57
CA ASP A 684 3.27 5.99 45.80
C ASP A 684 4.60 6.74 45.61
N GLY A 685 5.15 6.76 44.39
CA GLY A 685 6.39 7.44 44.05
C GLY A 685 7.68 6.76 44.53
N LYS A 686 7.62 5.54 45.09
CA LYS A 686 8.78 4.90 45.76
C LYS A 686 9.48 3.81 44.96
N LYS A 687 8.98 3.41 43.80
CA LYS A 687 9.62 2.41 42.93
C LYS A 687 9.69 2.94 41.50
N LEU A 688 10.83 2.76 40.84
CA LEU A 688 11.00 2.98 39.40
C LEU A 688 11.37 1.67 38.73
N VAL A 689 10.57 1.23 37.76
CA VAL A 689 10.86 0.06 36.91
C VAL A 689 11.14 0.47 35.47
N TRP A 690 11.90 -0.37 34.76
CA TRP A 690 12.12 -0.26 33.31
C TRP A 690 12.31 -1.64 32.67
N LEU A 691 12.22 -1.68 31.34
CA LEU A 691 12.55 -2.86 30.54
C LEU A 691 13.98 -2.72 30.01
N GLU A 692 14.76 -3.79 30.11
CA GLU A 692 16.20 -3.79 29.81
C GLU A 692 16.63 -5.04 29.04
N THR A 693 17.63 -4.89 28.17
CA THR A 693 18.27 -6.01 27.49
C THR A 693 19.74 -5.69 27.24
N LYS A 694 20.56 -6.68 26.90
CA LYS A 694 21.96 -6.46 26.55
C LYS A 694 22.05 -5.66 25.25
N SER A 695 22.94 -4.68 25.16
CA SER A 695 23.10 -3.92 23.91
C SER A 695 23.80 -4.74 22.81
N GLY A 696 23.40 -4.51 21.56
CA GLY A 696 23.75 -5.32 20.39
C GLY A 696 22.91 -6.60 20.27
N GLY A 697 23.34 -7.53 19.42
CA GLY A 697 22.61 -8.78 19.19
C GLY A 697 21.40 -8.63 18.25
N PRO A 698 20.33 -9.43 18.45
CA PRO A 698 19.20 -9.52 17.52
C PRO A 698 18.23 -8.33 17.64
N HIS A 699 17.27 -8.25 16.70
CA HIS A 699 16.14 -7.32 16.79
C HIS A 699 15.11 -7.80 17.81
N HIS A 700 14.34 -6.88 18.41
CA HIS A 700 13.33 -7.17 19.44
C HIS A 700 13.75 -8.27 20.45
N PRO A 701 14.96 -8.17 21.05
CA PRO A 701 15.50 -9.20 21.93
C PRO A 701 14.62 -9.38 23.18
N THR A 702 14.78 -10.52 23.85
CA THR A 702 14.21 -10.75 25.18
C THR A 702 14.67 -9.68 26.17
N GLN A 703 13.78 -9.32 27.09
CA GLN A 703 14.02 -8.25 28.06
C GLN A 703 13.82 -8.72 29.50
N ARG A 704 14.59 -8.10 30.40
CA ARG A 704 14.44 -8.13 31.85
C ARG A 704 13.50 -7.02 32.30
N LEU A 705 12.77 -7.26 33.38
CA LEU A 705 12.12 -6.21 34.15
C LEU A 705 13.05 -5.82 35.31
N MET A 706 13.54 -4.58 35.29
CA MET A 706 14.47 -4.03 36.28
C MET A 706 13.75 -3.03 37.19
N MET A 707 14.22 -2.86 38.42
CA MET A 707 13.65 -1.96 39.43
C MET A 707 14.73 -1.28 40.28
N ILE A 708 14.48 -0.05 40.72
CA ILE A 708 15.13 0.57 41.88
C ILE A 708 14.09 1.13 42.86
N ASP A 709 14.49 1.21 44.12
CA ASP A 709 13.78 1.98 45.14
C ASP A 709 14.09 3.46 44.91
N TRP A 710 13.04 4.25 44.71
CA TRP A 710 13.16 5.67 44.39
C TRP A 710 13.26 6.50 45.67
N ASN A 711 14.38 7.21 45.83
CA ASN A 711 14.59 8.15 46.93
C ASN A 711 15.17 9.48 46.42
N ILE A 712 14.64 10.59 46.95
CA ILE A 712 14.94 11.98 46.58
C ILE A 712 16.40 12.36 46.87
N ASP A 713 17.02 11.75 47.89
CA ASP A 713 18.44 11.98 48.24
C ASP A 713 19.44 11.37 47.24
N PHE A 714 18.98 10.66 46.20
CA PHE A 714 19.81 9.91 45.24
C PHE A 714 20.75 8.87 45.87
N GLN A 715 20.50 8.46 47.12
CA GLN A 715 20.99 7.19 47.67
C GLN A 715 20.16 6.04 47.06
N LEU A 716 20.34 5.83 45.76
CA LEU A 716 19.60 4.85 44.96
C LEU A 716 20.03 3.44 45.36
N SER A 717 19.07 2.52 45.49
CA SER A 717 19.42 1.10 45.61
C SER A 717 20.00 0.57 44.29
N ALA A 718 20.84 -0.47 44.38
CA ALA A 718 21.39 -1.11 43.19
C ALA A 718 20.25 -1.72 42.33
N PRO A 719 20.29 -1.60 41.00
CA PRO A 719 19.26 -2.15 40.11
C PRO A 719 18.94 -3.61 40.39
N GLN A 720 17.69 -3.88 40.77
CA GLN A 720 17.19 -5.21 41.05
C GLN A 720 16.55 -5.80 39.80
N CYS A 721 16.99 -6.98 39.38
CA CYS A 721 16.26 -7.77 38.40
C CYS A 721 15.01 -8.38 39.07
N ILE A 722 13.82 -8.06 38.56
CA ILE A 722 12.53 -8.61 39.00
C ILE A 722 12.14 -9.82 38.15
N ILE A 723 12.31 -9.72 36.84
CA ILE A 723 12.13 -10.81 35.87
C ILE A 723 13.38 -10.84 35.00
N ASP A 724 14.06 -11.98 34.94
CA ASP A 724 15.25 -12.16 34.10
C ASP A 724 14.89 -12.73 32.71
N ILE A 725 15.88 -12.85 31.83
CA ILE A 725 15.71 -13.41 30.49
C ILE A 725 15.29 -14.88 30.57
N VAL A 726 14.16 -15.21 29.93
CA VAL A 726 13.73 -16.60 29.73
C VAL A 726 14.47 -17.18 28.53
N GLU A 727 15.36 -18.15 28.79
CA GLU A 727 16.16 -18.79 27.73
C GLU A 727 15.36 -19.72 26.84
N GLU A 728 14.47 -20.55 27.41
CA GLU A 728 13.78 -21.62 26.68
C GLU A 728 12.26 -21.61 26.87
N ASP A 729 11.56 -22.16 25.88
CA ASP A 729 10.10 -22.22 25.81
C ASP A 729 9.52 -23.21 26.84
N ASN A 730 8.96 -22.68 27.93
CA ASN A 730 8.27 -23.45 28.96
C ASN A 730 6.75 -23.56 28.74
N GLY A 731 6.20 -22.89 27.73
CA GLY A 731 4.77 -22.91 27.38
C GLY A 731 3.84 -22.14 28.34
N ILE A 732 4.37 -21.41 29.32
CA ILE A 732 3.61 -20.60 30.29
C ILE A 732 3.99 -19.11 30.14
N PHE A 733 5.28 -18.80 30.17
CA PHE A 733 5.82 -17.45 30.01
C PHE A 733 7.19 -17.54 29.32
N ASN A 734 7.26 -17.02 28.10
CA ASN A 734 8.41 -17.21 27.21
C ASN A 734 9.33 -15.98 27.14
N GLY A 735 9.26 -15.08 28.15
CA GLY A 735 10.03 -13.84 28.23
C GLY A 735 9.27 -12.60 27.76
N ILE A 736 9.84 -11.43 28.03
CA ILE A 736 9.30 -10.13 27.59
C ILE A 736 9.91 -9.77 26.23
N TYR A 737 9.08 -9.43 25.24
CA TYR A 737 9.51 -8.92 23.93
C TYR A 737 9.02 -7.48 23.71
N ASN A 738 9.69 -6.76 22.80
CA ASN A 738 9.51 -5.30 22.62
C ASN A 738 8.94 -4.95 21.24
N THR A 739 7.93 -5.69 20.76
CA THR A 739 7.36 -5.58 19.41
C THR A 739 6.32 -4.46 19.30
N ASP A 740 5.22 -4.54 20.08
CA ASP A 740 4.21 -3.47 20.18
C ASP A 740 4.62 -2.30 21.08
N ARG A 741 5.70 -2.51 21.86
CA ARG A 741 6.48 -1.56 22.67
C ARG A 741 5.85 -1.02 23.95
N ALA A 742 6.70 -1.10 24.98
CA ALA A 742 6.58 -0.50 26.29
C ALA A 742 5.52 -1.07 27.23
N LEU A 743 5.83 -0.97 28.53
CA LEU A 743 4.84 -1.08 29.60
C LEU A 743 3.71 -0.06 29.36
N PRO A 744 2.44 -0.39 29.64
CA PRO A 744 1.34 0.58 29.62
C PRO A 744 1.70 1.87 30.39
N VAL A 745 1.15 3.02 29.97
CA VAL A 745 1.49 4.31 30.61
C VAL A 745 1.10 4.32 32.08
N ARG A 746 -0.06 3.73 32.42
CA ARG A 746 -0.38 3.22 33.74
C ARG A 746 -0.28 1.70 33.70
N CYS A 747 0.84 1.16 34.16
CA CYS A 747 1.06 -0.30 34.27
C CYS A 747 0.87 -0.84 35.69
N TRP A 748 0.89 0.01 36.71
CA TRP A 748 0.81 -0.35 38.12
C TRP A 748 -0.61 -0.27 38.66
N PHE A 749 -0.94 -1.15 39.62
CA PHE A 749 -2.09 -0.99 40.50
C PHE A 749 -1.77 -0.10 41.71
N ASN A 750 -2.79 0.46 42.35
CA ASN A 750 -2.65 1.38 43.51
C ASN A 750 -2.02 0.73 44.76
N ASP A 751 -1.83 -0.60 44.79
CA ASP A 751 -1.14 -1.29 45.88
C ASP A 751 0.39 -1.08 45.89
N ASN A 752 0.96 -0.60 44.77
CA ASN A 752 2.40 -0.36 44.56
C ASN A 752 3.25 -1.64 44.55
N LYS A 753 2.63 -2.80 44.33
CA LYS A 753 3.27 -4.12 44.30
C LYS A 753 3.04 -4.82 42.97
N HIS A 754 1.84 -4.68 42.41
CA HIS A 754 1.46 -5.34 41.18
C HIS A 754 1.56 -4.40 39.97
N LEU A 755 2.12 -4.93 38.89
CA LEU A 755 2.08 -4.30 37.57
C LEU A 755 1.71 -5.29 36.47
N VAL A 756 1.24 -4.78 35.34
CA VAL A 756 0.79 -5.55 34.18
C VAL A 756 1.57 -5.16 32.92
N PHE A 757 1.88 -6.17 32.10
CA PHE A 757 2.39 -6.00 30.75
C PHE A 757 1.84 -7.09 29.82
N SER A 758 2.11 -6.94 28.52
CA SER A 758 1.76 -7.92 27.48
C SER A 758 2.99 -8.29 26.66
N THR A 759 3.03 -9.53 26.18
CA THR A 759 4.17 -10.11 25.44
C THR A 759 3.70 -11.32 24.64
N GLU A 760 4.38 -11.63 23.54
CA GLU A 760 4.11 -12.85 22.77
C GLU A 760 4.50 -14.11 23.55
N CYS A 761 3.62 -15.10 23.54
CA CYS A 761 3.87 -16.45 24.01
C CYS A 761 3.49 -17.41 22.86
N ARG A 762 4.51 -17.84 22.11
CA ARG A 762 4.40 -18.48 20.79
C ARG A 762 3.48 -17.68 19.85
N SER A 763 2.54 -18.32 19.16
CA SER A 763 1.59 -17.67 18.25
C SER A 763 0.43 -16.93 18.94
N SER A 764 0.59 -16.49 20.19
CA SER A 764 -0.46 -15.85 21.00
C SER A 764 0.07 -14.62 21.72
N MET A 765 -0.72 -13.56 21.82
CA MET A 765 -0.43 -12.39 22.64
C MET A 765 -1.04 -12.59 24.03
N LYS A 766 -0.20 -12.56 25.08
CA LYS A 766 -0.61 -12.81 26.46
C LYS A 766 -0.30 -11.63 27.36
N SER A 767 -1.19 -11.38 28.31
CA SER A 767 -0.99 -10.39 29.37
C SER A 767 -0.71 -11.08 30.71
N TYR A 768 0.17 -10.49 31.50
CA TYR A 768 0.65 -11.03 32.77
C TYR A 768 0.59 -9.95 33.86
N VAL A 769 0.24 -10.35 35.08
CA VAL A 769 0.41 -9.56 36.29
C VAL A 769 1.63 -10.05 37.06
N VAL A 770 2.41 -9.12 37.61
CA VAL A 770 3.67 -9.39 38.30
C VAL A 770 3.70 -8.66 39.63
N ASN A 771 4.01 -9.40 40.68
CA ASN A 771 4.26 -8.89 42.02
C ASN A 771 5.76 -8.60 42.17
N VAL A 772 6.16 -7.32 42.25
CA VAL A 772 7.59 -6.95 42.28
C VAL A 772 8.29 -7.29 43.60
N GLU A 773 7.53 -7.48 44.69
CA GLU A 773 8.09 -7.84 46.01
C GLU A 773 8.38 -9.34 46.10
N THR A 774 7.46 -10.18 45.61
CA THR A 774 7.63 -11.65 45.62
C THR A 774 8.29 -12.19 44.34
N LYS A 775 8.44 -11.35 43.31
CA LYS A 775 8.95 -11.68 41.96
C LYS A 775 8.15 -12.79 41.25
N THR A 776 6.88 -12.96 41.63
CA THR A 776 5.98 -13.91 40.99
C THR A 776 5.31 -13.30 39.76
N ILE A 777 5.02 -14.15 38.77
CA ILE A 777 4.32 -13.81 37.53
C ILE A 777 3.13 -14.74 37.33
N ASN A 778 1.94 -14.16 37.11
CA ASN A 778 0.72 -14.89 36.80
C ASN A 778 0.16 -14.42 35.46
N GLN A 779 -0.18 -15.35 34.56
CA GLN A 779 -0.91 -14.99 33.35
C GLN A 779 -2.32 -14.53 33.71
N ILE A 780 -2.78 -13.43 33.11
CA ILE A 780 -4.17 -13.00 33.21
C ILE A 780 -5.06 -14.07 32.56
N GLN A 781 -6.10 -14.49 33.27
CA GLN A 781 -7.08 -15.46 32.79
C GLN A 781 -8.25 -14.75 32.13
N THR A 782 -8.83 -15.39 31.12
CA THR A 782 -9.98 -14.87 30.35
C THR A 782 -11.17 -15.81 30.47
N ASP A 783 -12.38 -15.29 30.31
CA ASP A 783 -13.62 -16.07 30.31
C ASP A 783 -13.73 -17.14 29.20
N GLY A 784 -12.92 -17.04 28.14
CA GLY A 784 -12.88 -17.96 27.00
C GLY A 784 -13.51 -17.40 25.72
N SER A 785 -14.03 -16.17 25.75
CA SER A 785 -14.46 -15.41 24.56
C SER A 785 -13.35 -15.22 23.53
N VAL A 786 -12.10 -15.12 23.99
CA VAL A 786 -10.93 -14.77 23.17
C VAL A 786 -9.75 -15.72 23.38
N THR A 787 -8.84 -15.75 22.40
CA THR A 787 -7.65 -16.62 22.42
C THR A 787 -6.39 -15.96 23.01
N GLY A 788 -6.32 -14.63 23.02
CA GLY A 788 -5.23 -13.83 23.60
C GLY A 788 -5.71 -12.46 24.09
N CYS A 789 -4.84 -11.68 24.72
CA CYS A 789 -5.18 -10.35 25.23
C CYS A 789 -3.97 -9.44 25.43
N SER A 790 -4.15 -8.14 25.19
CA SER A 790 -3.19 -7.06 25.44
C SER A 790 -3.74 -6.02 26.42
N ALA A 791 -2.97 -5.62 27.42
CA ALA A 791 -3.35 -4.59 28.38
C ALA A 791 -3.36 -3.20 27.73
N LEU A 792 -4.46 -2.47 27.88
CA LEU A 792 -4.57 -1.09 27.40
C LEU A 792 -4.20 -0.10 28.50
N ASP A 793 -4.80 -0.26 29.69
CA ASP A 793 -4.71 0.71 30.78
C ASP A 793 -5.13 0.08 32.12
N ILE A 794 -4.46 0.50 33.19
CA ILE A 794 -4.69 0.07 34.57
C ILE A 794 -5.10 1.30 35.39
N TYR A 795 -6.10 1.14 36.25
CA TYR A 795 -6.54 2.19 37.18
C TYR A 795 -7.14 1.59 38.45
N ASP A 796 -6.83 2.15 39.62
CA ASP A 796 -7.16 1.60 40.93
C ASP A 796 -6.68 0.14 41.08
N ASN A 797 -7.62 -0.81 41.22
CA ASN A 797 -7.39 -2.26 41.23
C ASN A 797 -7.91 -2.93 39.94
N THR A 798 -8.19 -2.16 38.88
CA THR A 798 -8.86 -2.60 37.65
C THR A 798 -7.93 -2.53 36.43
N VAL A 799 -8.09 -3.47 35.50
CA VAL A 799 -7.39 -3.48 34.21
C VAL A 799 -8.39 -3.61 33.07
N VAL A 800 -8.16 -2.84 32.00
CA VAL A 800 -8.87 -2.99 30.72
C VAL A 800 -7.90 -3.53 29.67
N LEU A 801 -8.34 -4.55 28.93
CA LEU A 801 -7.55 -5.22 27.89
C LEU A 801 -8.28 -5.21 26.54
N THR A 802 -7.53 -5.25 25.45
CA THR A 802 -8.03 -5.74 24.17
C THR A 802 -8.05 -7.27 24.20
N GLY A 803 -9.18 -7.87 23.82
CA GLY A 803 -9.30 -9.31 23.59
C GLY A 803 -9.04 -9.65 22.12
N HIS A 804 -8.23 -10.68 21.85
CA HIS A 804 -7.78 -11.05 20.51
C HIS A 804 -8.32 -12.41 20.07
N SER A 805 -8.92 -12.44 18.88
CA SER A 805 -9.41 -13.65 18.22
C SER A 805 -8.93 -13.75 16.78
N ARG A 806 -8.59 -14.98 16.37
CA ARG A 806 -8.30 -15.32 14.96
C ARG A 806 -9.58 -15.56 14.14
N THR A 807 -10.75 -15.58 14.78
CA THR A 807 -12.06 -15.80 14.14
C THR A 807 -13.02 -14.60 14.26
N ALA A 808 -12.76 -13.62 15.14
CA ALA A 808 -13.52 -12.37 15.25
C ALA A 808 -12.61 -11.12 15.43
N PRO A 809 -13.08 -9.90 15.07
CA PRO A 809 -12.37 -8.66 15.39
C PRO A 809 -12.06 -8.49 16.88
N ASP A 810 -11.11 -7.60 17.20
CA ASP A 810 -10.71 -7.30 18.58
C ASP A 810 -11.92 -6.87 19.44
N SER A 811 -12.03 -7.45 20.64
CA SER A 811 -13.02 -7.09 21.67
C SER A 811 -12.37 -6.33 22.84
N VAL A 812 -13.14 -5.99 23.87
CA VAL A 812 -12.61 -5.35 25.09
C VAL A 812 -12.99 -6.14 26.32
N LEU A 813 -11.99 -6.45 27.15
CA LEU A 813 -12.12 -7.15 28.41
C LEU A 813 -11.89 -6.22 29.61
N PHE A 814 -12.43 -6.58 30.76
CA PHE A 814 -12.21 -5.94 32.05
C PHE A 814 -11.97 -6.99 33.13
N GLY A 815 -11.05 -6.71 34.06
CA GLY A 815 -10.81 -7.55 35.22
C GLY A 815 -10.33 -6.76 36.43
N CYS A 816 -10.56 -7.31 37.62
CA CYS A 816 -10.06 -6.80 38.90
C CYS A 816 -8.88 -7.65 39.40
N LEU A 817 -8.02 -7.05 40.23
CA LEU A 817 -6.94 -7.73 40.94
C LEU A 817 -7.47 -8.41 42.23
N ASP A 818 -7.46 -9.75 42.27
CA ASP A 818 -7.58 -10.54 43.52
C ASP A 818 -6.21 -11.12 43.88
N LYS A 819 -5.58 -10.54 44.91
CA LYS A 819 -4.24 -10.91 45.39
C LYS A 819 -3.24 -10.80 44.22
N ASP A 820 -2.57 -11.88 43.83
CA ASP A 820 -1.62 -11.92 42.71
C ASP A 820 -2.26 -12.34 41.36
N LYS A 821 -3.61 -12.36 41.25
CA LYS A 821 -4.35 -12.90 40.10
C LYS A 821 -5.39 -11.95 39.53
N ILE A 822 -5.70 -12.14 38.25
CA ILE A 822 -6.73 -11.39 37.51
C ILE A 822 -7.50 -12.37 36.63
N TYR A 823 -8.83 -12.27 36.68
CA TYR A 823 -9.75 -12.91 35.73
C TYR A 823 -10.50 -11.81 34.98
N ALA A 824 -10.41 -11.81 33.65
CA ALA A 824 -10.97 -10.80 32.78
C ALA A 824 -12.18 -11.34 31.98
N LYS A 825 -13.29 -10.62 32.04
CA LYS A 825 -14.53 -10.89 31.27
C LYS A 825 -14.65 -9.94 30.10
N GLU A 826 -15.30 -10.35 29.02
CA GLU A 826 -15.66 -9.45 27.92
C GLU A 826 -16.72 -8.40 28.34
N ILE A 827 -16.50 -7.13 27.99
CA ILE A 827 -17.39 -5.99 28.31
C ILE A 827 -17.81 -5.17 27.09
N LEU A 828 -17.10 -5.29 25.96
CA LEU A 828 -17.57 -4.84 24.64
C LEU A 828 -17.25 -5.95 23.64
N PRO A 829 -18.25 -6.59 23.02
CA PRO A 829 -18.02 -7.67 22.07
C PRO A 829 -17.33 -7.19 20.78
N PRO A 830 -16.79 -8.13 19.98
CA PRO A 830 -16.31 -7.85 18.63
C PRO A 830 -17.30 -7.05 17.79
N LEU A 831 -16.78 -6.30 16.81
CA LEU A 831 -17.65 -5.69 15.79
C LEU A 831 -18.28 -6.79 14.93
N GLU A 832 -19.61 -6.94 14.99
CA GLU A 832 -20.36 -7.80 14.08
C GLU A 832 -20.10 -7.40 12.62
N LEU A 833 -19.85 -8.41 11.78
CA LEU A 833 -19.57 -8.24 10.35
C LEU A 833 -20.70 -8.90 9.52
N PRO A 834 -21.16 -8.29 8.42
CA PRO A 834 -22.26 -8.81 7.60
C PRO A 834 -21.77 -9.92 6.63
N ILE A 835 -20.93 -10.83 7.14
CA ILE A 835 -20.31 -11.95 6.45
C ILE A 835 -20.25 -13.09 7.48
N ASP A 836 -20.76 -14.28 7.13
CA ASP A 836 -20.49 -15.48 7.93
C ASP A 836 -19.02 -15.87 7.79
N PHE A 837 -18.41 -16.24 8.92
CA PHE A 837 -17.02 -16.70 9.02
C PHE A 837 -16.89 -18.07 9.69
N SER A 838 -18.00 -18.70 10.10
CA SER A 838 -18.01 -19.95 10.87
C SER A 838 -17.39 -21.15 10.13
N HIS A 839 -17.35 -21.07 8.79
CA HIS A 839 -16.69 -22.05 7.91
C HIS A 839 -15.16 -21.90 7.85
N ILE A 840 -14.57 -20.80 8.31
CA ILE A 840 -13.10 -20.62 8.32
C ILE A 840 -12.52 -21.18 9.61
N ARG A 841 -11.77 -22.28 9.51
CA ARG A 841 -11.07 -22.89 10.64
C ARG A 841 -9.65 -22.35 10.75
N THR A 842 -9.20 -22.16 11.99
CA THR A 842 -7.79 -21.93 12.31
C THR A 842 -7.18 -23.13 13.01
N THR A 843 -6.03 -23.59 12.53
CA THR A 843 -5.29 -24.75 13.04
C THR A 843 -3.86 -24.33 13.34
N VAL A 844 -3.36 -24.60 14.56
CA VAL A 844 -1.99 -24.27 14.97
C VAL A 844 -1.15 -25.54 14.98
N PHE A 845 -0.21 -25.64 14.04
CA PHE A 845 0.79 -26.68 14.00
C PHE A 845 1.94 -26.34 14.95
N ARG A 846 2.36 -27.29 15.78
CA ARG A 846 3.57 -27.22 16.61
C ARG A 846 4.63 -28.10 15.98
N LEU A 847 5.77 -27.50 15.69
CA LEU A 847 6.83 -28.09 14.87
C LEU A 847 8.17 -27.96 15.58
N GLU A 848 9.12 -28.79 15.18
CA GLU A 848 10.49 -28.80 15.69
C GLU A 848 11.44 -28.53 14.52
N SER A 849 12.33 -27.55 14.67
CA SER A 849 13.27 -27.19 13.61
C SER A 849 14.31 -28.27 13.42
N ARG A 850 14.45 -28.75 12.18
CA ARG A 850 15.24 -29.93 11.80
C ARG A 850 16.68 -29.87 12.33
N ASP A 851 17.28 -28.69 12.21
CA ASP A 851 18.72 -28.48 12.40
C ASP A 851 19.04 -27.96 13.81
N SER A 852 18.15 -27.13 14.39
CA SER A 852 18.36 -26.52 15.71
C SER A 852 17.69 -27.25 16.88
N ARG A 853 16.72 -28.14 16.60
CA ARG A 853 15.89 -28.86 17.58
C ARG A 853 15.02 -27.97 18.48
N LEU A 854 14.78 -26.73 18.05
CA LEU A 854 13.97 -25.76 18.78
C LEU A 854 12.51 -25.78 18.31
N PRO A 855 11.53 -25.50 19.20
CA PRO A 855 10.12 -25.47 18.84
C PRO A 855 9.77 -24.22 18.03
N TYR A 856 8.85 -24.37 17.08
CA TYR A 856 8.28 -23.25 16.32
C TYR A 856 6.82 -23.57 15.97
N GLU A 857 6.03 -22.57 15.52
CA GLU A 857 4.60 -22.77 15.24
C GLU A 857 4.18 -22.20 13.88
N ALA A 858 3.15 -22.79 13.29
CA ALA A 858 2.52 -22.27 12.08
C ALA A 858 0.99 -22.29 12.21
N VAL A 859 0.35 -21.17 11.88
CA VAL A 859 -1.10 -20.95 11.97
C VAL A 859 -1.70 -21.04 10.58
N LEU A 860 -2.45 -22.10 10.30
CA LEU A 860 -3.21 -22.26 9.07
C LEU A 860 -4.63 -21.71 9.24
N TYR A 861 -5.04 -20.83 8.34
CA TYR A 861 -6.43 -20.49 8.09
C TYR A 861 -6.88 -21.26 6.85
N HIS A 862 -7.95 -22.04 6.92
CA HIS A 862 -8.50 -22.78 5.79
C HIS A 862 -10.02 -22.87 5.85
N ASP A 863 -10.63 -23.19 4.71
CA ASP A 863 -12.08 -23.33 4.59
C ASP A 863 -12.50 -24.77 4.88
N MET A 864 -13.60 -24.93 5.61
CA MET A 864 -14.23 -26.21 5.93
C MET A 864 -15.35 -26.60 4.95
N THR A 865 -15.75 -25.71 4.03
CA THR A 865 -16.88 -25.92 3.09
C THR A 865 -16.45 -26.29 1.68
N VAL A 866 -15.16 -26.62 1.47
CA VAL A 866 -14.63 -27.12 0.20
C VAL A 866 -15.31 -28.45 -0.15
N GLU A 867 -15.95 -28.54 -1.32
CA GLU A 867 -16.71 -29.71 -1.75
C GLU A 867 -15.79 -30.95 -1.96
N ASP A 868 -16.35 -32.16 -1.79
CA ASP A 868 -15.61 -33.42 -1.92
C ASP A 868 -14.99 -33.57 -3.32
N GLY A 869 -13.66 -33.50 -3.38
CA GLY A 869 -12.87 -33.59 -4.60
C GLY A 869 -12.38 -32.25 -5.15
N GLU A 870 -12.93 -31.12 -4.70
CA GLU A 870 -12.29 -29.81 -4.86
C GLU A 870 -11.10 -29.69 -3.90
N LYS A 871 -10.19 -28.75 -4.21
CA LYS A 871 -9.03 -28.45 -3.35
C LYS A 871 -8.76 -26.96 -3.27
N GLN A 872 -8.37 -26.50 -2.09
CA GLN A 872 -8.06 -25.10 -1.78
C GLN A 872 -6.61 -24.76 -2.14
N PRO A 873 -6.34 -23.69 -2.93
CA PRO A 873 -4.99 -23.18 -3.12
C PRO A 873 -4.42 -22.64 -1.80
N LEU A 874 -3.12 -22.86 -1.56
CA LEU A 874 -2.43 -22.47 -0.33
C LEU A 874 -1.53 -21.25 -0.55
N ILE A 875 -1.54 -20.30 0.38
CA ILE A 875 -0.58 -19.18 0.44
C ILE A 875 0.31 -19.39 1.67
N VAL A 876 1.61 -19.60 1.49
CA VAL A 876 2.57 -19.63 2.60
C VAL A 876 3.09 -18.21 2.85
N ASN A 877 2.98 -17.74 4.09
CA ASN A 877 3.15 -16.35 4.47
C ASN A 877 4.00 -16.20 5.76
N PRO A 878 5.34 -16.28 5.68
CA PRO A 878 6.23 -15.90 6.79
C PRO A 878 6.18 -14.39 7.09
N HIS A 879 6.41 -14.00 8.34
CA HIS A 879 6.38 -12.60 8.78
C HIS A 879 7.62 -11.80 8.35
N GLY A 880 7.55 -10.48 8.57
CA GLY A 880 8.70 -9.58 8.50
C GLY A 880 9.65 -9.76 9.70
N GLY A 881 10.39 -8.71 10.04
CA GLY A 881 11.34 -8.73 11.16
C GLY A 881 12.78 -8.75 10.67
N PRO A 882 13.61 -9.77 11.01
CA PRO A 882 13.22 -11.17 11.24
C PRO A 882 12.50 -11.50 12.55
N HIS A 883 12.81 -10.78 13.63
CA HIS A 883 12.29 -11.10 14.96
C HIS A 883 10.92 -10.42 15.20
N SER A 884 9.85 -11.18 15.00
CA SER A 884 8.46 -10.88 15.34
C SER A 884 7.66 -12.20 15.38
N SER A 885 6.34 -12.18 15.50
CA SER A 885 5.48 -13.35 15.26
C SER A 885 4.09 -12.94 14.75
N PHE A 886 3.33 -13.92 14.25
CA PHE A 886 1.88 -13.85 14.09
C PHE A 886 1.20 -14.36 15.38
N THR A 887 0.40 -13.49 16.00
CA THR A 887 -0.32 -13.74 17.24
C THR A 887 -1.76 -14.23 16.99
N ASP A 888 -2.66 -14.09 17.96
CA ASP A 888 -4.11 -14.25 17.80
C ASP A 888 -4.83 -13.01 17.25
N SER A 889 -4.16 -11.88 17.10
CA SER A 889 -4.79 -10.62 16.70
C SER A 889 -5.40 -10.70 15.29
N PHE A 890 -6.56 -10.06 15.10
CA PHE A 890 -7.39 -10.21 13.89
C PHE A 890 -6.65 -9.80 12.60
N ASN A 891 -6.26 -10.79 11.79
CA ASN A 891 -5.42 -10.57 10.61
C ASN A 891 -6.24 -10.33 9.33
N VAL A 892 -6.59 -9.07 9.07
CA VAL A 892 -7.35 -8.61 7.88
C VAL A 892 -6.87 -9.22 6.55
N MET A 893 -5.56 -9.44 6.37
CA MET A 893 -5.03 -10.03 5.13
C MET A 893 -5.32 -11.54 5.04
N ALA A 894 -5.19 -12.29 6.14
CA ALA A 894 -5.51 -13.71 6.15
C ALA A 894 -6.98 -13.96 5.77
N TYR A 895 -7.88 -13.18 6.38
CA TYR A 895 -9.31 -13.17 6.07
C TYR A 895 -9.62 -12.82 4.62
N TYR A 896 -8.90 -11.86 4.03
CA TYR A 896 -9.08 -11.52 2.62
C TYR A 896 -8.79 -12.71 1.71
N CYS A 897 -7.70 -13.44 1.98
CA CYS A 897 -7.33 -14.65 1.26
C CYS A 897 -8.38 -15.75 1.43
N SER A 898 -8.79 -16.04 2.68
CA SER A 898 -9.76 -17.10 2.97
C SER A 898 -11.14 -16.84 2.35
N LEU A 899 -11.70 -15.63 2.44
CA LEU A 899 -12.97 -15.27 1.78
C LEU A 899 -12.89 -15.35 0.24
N LEU A 900 -11.70 -15.27 -0.35
CA LEU A 900 -11.48 -15.47 -1.79
C LEU A 900 -11.25 -16.93 -2.17
N GLY A 901 -11.27 -17.86 -1.20
CA GLY A 901 -11.08 -19.29 -1.42
C GLY A 901 -9.63 -19.75 -1.32
N TYR A 902 -8.74 -19.00 -0.66
CA TYR A 902 -7.34 -19.39 -0.44
C TYR A 902 -7.10 -19.77 1.03
N ALA A 903 -6.51 -20.95 1.26
CA ALA A 903 -5.90 -21.26 2.54
C ALA A 903 -4.66 -20.37 2.72
N ILE A 904 -4.34 -19.99 3.95
CA ILE A 904 -3.12 -19.22 4.25
C ILE A 904 -2.43 -19.74 5.50
N LEU A 905 -1.17 -20.14 5.34
CA LEU A 905 -0.29 -20.63 6.40
C LEU A 905 0.65 -19.51 6.83
N GLN A 906 0.41 -18.97 8.01
CA GLN A 906 1.27 -18.00 8.67
C GLN A 906 2.32 -18.74 9.49
N VAL A 907 3.61 -18.49 9.25
CA VAL A 907 4.69 -19.25 9.91
C VAL A 907 5.51 -18.36 10.82
N ASN A 908 5.64 -18.79 12.07
CA ASN A 908 6.56 -18.28 13.09
C ASN A 908 7.74 -19.25 13.16
N PHE A 909 8.81 -18.98 12.40
CA PHE A 909 10.01 -19.82 12.26
C PHE A 909 11.01 -19.63 13.42
N CYS A 910 12.03 -20.48 13.57
CA CYS A 910 13.05 -20.28 14.60
C CYS A 910 13.76 -18.92 14.44
N GLY A 911 13.79 -18.15 15.53
CA GLY A 911 14.09 -16.71 15.53
C GLY A 911 12.89 -15.80 15.79
N SER A 912 11.66 -16.31 15.76
CA SER A 912 10.44 -15.54 16.09
C SER A 912 10.42 -15.07 17.55
N THR A 913 9.65 -14.01 17.83
CA THR A 913 9.34 -13.61 19.21
C THR A 913 8.36 -14.59 19.86
N GLY A 914 8.43 -14.73 21.18
CA GLY A 914 7.57 -15.63 21.95
C GLY A 914 8.07 -17.06 22.17
N PHE A 915 9.31 -17.41 21.81
CA PHE A 915 9.84 -18.79 21.90
C PHE A 915 11.10 -18.96 22.80
N GLY A 916 11.43 -17.95 23.60
CA GLY A 916 12.63 -17.92 24.46
C GLY A 916 13.86 -17.34 23.77
N ASN A 917 14.80 -16.81 24.56
CA ASN A 917 16.03 -16.17 24.06
C ASN A 917 16.88 -17.10 23.20
N ARG A 918 17.02 -18.38 23.58
CA ARG A 918 17.75 -19.40 22.81
C ARG A 918 17.15 -19.61 21.42
N ASN A 919 15.83 -19.51 21.28
CA ASN A 919 15.17 -19.58 19.98
C ASN A 919 15.43 -18.31 19.16
N LEU A 920 15.24 -17.14 19.76
CA LEU A 920 15.47 -15.85 19.11
C LEU A 920 16.93 -15.70 18.64
N LEU A 921 17.90 -16.18 19.43
CA LEU A 921 19.33 -16.22 19.12
C LEU A 921 19.77 -17.34 18.16
N SER A 922 18.89 -18.28 17.78
CA SER A 922 19.24 -19.36 16.84
C SER A 922 19.34 -18.89 15.38
N LEU A 923 18.74 -17.74 15.05
CA LEU A 923 18.62 -17.23 13.70
C LEU A 923 19.78 -16.30 13.24
N PRO A 924 20.36 -15.42 14.07
CA PRO A 924 21.53 -14.62 13.68
C PRO A 924 22.68 -15.49 13.16
N GLY A 925 23.10 -15.24 11.92
CA GLY A 925 24.10 -16.04 11.20
C GLY A 925 23.53 -17.16 10.33
N ASN A 926 22.28 -17.58 10.56
CA ASN A 926 21.60 -18.69 9.87
C ASN A 926 20.41 -18.23 8.98
N CYS A 927 20.19 -16.91 8.85
CA CYS A 927 19.17 -16.31 7.99
C CYS A 927 19.29 -16.77 6.53
N GLY A 928 18.19 -17.20 5.93
CA GLY A 928 18.13 -17.75 4.57
C GLY A 928 18.40 -19.26 4.50
N ILE A 929 18.55 -19.92 5.65
CA ILE A 929 18.79 -21.37 5.81
C ILE A 929 17.77 -21.94 6.82
N ASN A 930 17.91 -21.65 8.12
CA ASN A 930 17.06 -22.28 9.16
C ASN A 930 15.60 -21.83 9.04
N ASP A 931 15.40 -20.52 8.95
CA ASP A 931 14.11 -19.87 8.71
C ASP A 931 13.45 -20.33 7.40
N VAL A 932 14.24 -20.58 6.35
CA VAL A 932 13.78 -21.13 5.06
C VAL A 932 13.39 -22.61 5.20
N ASN A 933 14.18 -23.41 5.91
CA ASN A 933 13.91 -24.83 6.19
C ASN A 933 12.63 -24.99 7.02
N ASP A 934 12.43 -24.17 8.05
CA ASP A 934 11.24 -24.19 8.91
C ASP A 934 9.98 -23.82 8.12
N VAL A 935 10.01 -22.73 7.32
CA VAL A 935 8.86 -22.32 6.50
C VAL A 935 8.50 -23.36 5.43
N HIS A 936 9.51 -23.98 4.79
CA HIS A 936 9.28 -25.10 3.88
C HIS A 936 8.68 -26.31 4.60
N THR A 937 9.22 -26.68 5.77
CA THR A 937 8.75 -27.84 6.56
C THR A 937 7.32 -27.65 7.03
N ALA A 938 6.96 -26.45 7.50
CA ALA A 938 5.59 -26.11 7.86
C ALA A 938 4.63 -26.20 6.66
N ALA A 939 5.04 -25.73 5.48
CA ALA A 939 4.23 -25.82 4.27
C ALA A 939 3.97 -27.28 3.84
N ILE A 940 5.00 -28.13 3.85
CA ILE A 940 4.86 -29.57 3.55
C ILE A 940 4.00 -30.28 4.60
N HIS A 941 4.18 -29.97 5.90
CA HIS A 941 3.34 -30.54 6.97
C HIS A 941 1.86 -30.16 6.77
N ALA A 942 1.55 -28.88 6.55
CA ALA A 942 0.18 -28.44 6.31
C ALA A 942 -0.48 -29.14 5.09
N LEU A 943 0.28 -29.32 4.00
CA LEU A 943 -0.19 -30.04 2.80
C LEU A 943 -0.44 -31.54 3.02
N ASN A 944 0.23 -32.15 4.00
CA ASN A 944 0.04 -33.57 4.36
C ASN A 944 -1.12 -33.77 5.34
N GLU A 945 -1.22 -32.93 6.38
CA GLU A 945 -2.23 -33.04 7.43
C GLU A 945 -3.64 -32.61 7.00
N ILE A 946 -3.76 -31.76 5.96
CA ILE A 946 -5.03 -31.16 5.53
C ILE A 946 -5.35 -31.56 4.08
N PRO A 947 -6.07 -32.68 3.85
CA PRO A 947 -6.32 -33.23 2.51
C PRO A 947 -7.07 -32.31 1.54
N SER A 948 -7.76 -31.28 2.02
CA SER A 948 -8.43 -30.30 1.17
C SER A 948 -7.47 -29.30 0.52
N LEU A 949 -6.18 -29.24 0.89
CA LEU A 949 -5.22 -28.34 0.24
C LEU A 949 -4.72 -28.88 -1.11
N ASP A 950 -4.37 -27.98 -2.03
CA ASP A 950 -3.80 -28.32 -3.34
C ASP A 950 -2.27 -28.15 -3.38
N PRO A 951 -1.48 -29.24 -3.37
CA PRO A 951 -0.02 -29.15 -3.50
C PRO A 951 0.44 -28.64 -4.87
N ASN A 952 -0.46 -28.53 -5.87
CA ASN A 952 -0.16 -27.98 -7.20
C ASN A 952 -0.46 -26.47 -7.31
N ARG A 953 -1.08 -25.86 -6.29
CA ARG A 953 -1.43 -24.43 -6.24
C ARG A 953 -0.98 -23.80 -4.92
N VAL A 954 0.33 -23.88 -4.67
CA VAL A 954 1.00 -23.17 -3.57
C VAL A 954 1.56 -21.85 -4.06
N GLY A 955 1.18 -20.75 -3.41
CA GLY A 955 1.74 -19.41 -3.58
C GLY A 955 2.55 -18.97 -2.38
N LEU A 956 3.45 -18.00 -2.58
CA LEU A 956 4.32 -17.46 -1.54
C LEU A 956 4.07 -15.95 -1.36
N GLN A 957 3.90 -15.49 -0.12
CA GLN A 957 3.67 -14.09 0.23
C GLN A 957 4.56 -13.66 1.41
N GLY A 958 5.03 -12.41 1.42
CA GLY A 958 5.89 -11.90 2.50
C GLY A 958 6.39 -10.49 2.25
N GLY A 959 6.81 -9.81 3.32
CA GLY A 959 7.36 -8.46 3.29
C GLY A 959 8.54 -8.30 4.26
N SER A 960 9.45 -7.36 3.97
CA SER A 960 10.76 -7.27 4.65
C SER A 960 11.47 -8.63 4.67
N HIS A 961 11.89 -9.15 5.83
CA HIS A 961 12.48 -10.49 5.98
C HIS A 961 11.62 -11.60 5.35
N GLY A 962 10.29 -11.58 5.53
CA GLY A 962 9.38 -12.52 4.87
C GLY A 962 9.45 -12.46 3.34
N GLY A 963 9.74 -11.29 2.76
CA GLY A 963 9.98 -11.15 1.31
C GLY A 963 11.33 -11.71 0.86
N PHE A 964 12.34 -11.65 1.72
CA PHE A 964 13.62 -12.34 1.55
C PHE A 964 13.42 -13.87 1.63
N LEU A 965 12.63 -14.36 2.60
CA LEU A 965 12.25 -15.77 2.73
C LEU A 965 11.49 -16.27 1.50
N VAL A 966 10.47 -15.56 1.03
CA VAL A 966 9.77 -15.88 -0.24
C VAL A 966 10.75 -15.99 -1.41
N THR A 967 11.75 -15.12 -1.47
CA THR A 967 12.77 -15.14 -2.53
C THR A 967 13.71 -16.35 -2.40
N HIS A 968 14.10 -16.73 -1.18
CA HIS A 968 14.90 -17.92 -0.92
C HIS A 968 14.11 -19.20 -1.20
N LEU A 969 12.88 -19.33 -0.70
CA LEU A 969 11.98 -20.46 -0.95
C LEU A 969 11.79 -20.68 -2.46
N SER A 970 11.48 -19.61 -3.21
CA SER A 970 11.34 -19.65 -4.68
C SER A 970 12.61 -20.07 -5.43
N GLY A 971 13.79 -19.98 -4.80
CA GLY A 971 15.08 -20.33 -5.38
C GLY A 971 15.60 -21.71 -4.97
N GLN A 972 15.28 -22.15 -3.74
CA GLN A 972 15.69 -23.43 -3.16
C GLN A 972 14.68 -24.55 -3.41
N PHE A 973 13.38 -24.22 -3.48
CA PHE A 973 12.26 -25.15 -3.73
C PHE A 973 11.39 -24.65 -4.91
N PRO A 974 11.87 -24.75 -6.17
CA PRO A 974 11.30 -24.09 -7.36
C PRO A 974 10.33 -24.93 -8.23
#